data_AF-A0A947Z061-F1
#
_entry.id   AF-A0A947Z061-F1
#
_cell.length_a   1.000
_cell.length_b   1.000
_cell.length_c   1.000
_cell.angle_alpha   90.00
_cell.angle_beta   90.00
_cell.angle_gamma   90.00
#
_symmetry.space_group_name_H-M   'P 1'
#
loop_
_entity.id
_entity.type
_entity.pdbx_description
1 polymer ?
#
loop_
_entity_poly.entity_id
_entity_poly.type
_entity_poly.pdbx_seq_one_letter_code
_entity_poly.pdbx_strand_id
1 'polypeptide(L)'
;MTSLIILSLFISGLTTTQPFYPNASHKRLLPAYKTPGELQKDSANQLNTFRTAHPELYGITVAPPSGFMMYPEFMTVDAMYISYDDYFRDYYVDVIGAAANEVTVYVLVSGSAWQNEANTVLSAQLTAQQMANVQFIDLSSTDYYQFTSPPGDSAVDSIWTVDYGPYYVLNSTGERAIVDPRYYPDRINDDSIPTKLGALDSMNVYRADLFVEGGNLLSDGLGTCYTTTMLQEENTKYTVTELNEVLNNYFGCSNVVYLQPLSGEGTGHIDMFSILLNENTFVVGSFTQAQDATNRTIMDQNAALLEGLTNANGDPITVIRIPMPDPDYDTYGRIWRTYTNGLRLNASYLIPVYSDDTTWQAQVISDLSTALPGVNFVPVASEDVIVWGGAIHCTTRSRPAGTAYSTEPGPGYLCGGSYTCDDCTDDCTLNETGCNTDGSRWVCGQADSDTCLDRIRIECPETMACVDGTCGGDDCTDDCTIGDTGCSDNSTRYICTEGGDGDSCMDFVDFECGTGRECTEGLCLPPNGACGDLTYDGECQGTWSVYCDEGELIYYDCAEEGMVCGFISGEGYYDCMAPTACTDDCVPGETSCSNDTSEVLVCAEAFDGDNCWDWKPQACEDGFTCQDGACVEDCTDECVEGEVGCSEDIDASWACVEAENGCLERVETLCVGSTTCEEGVCVEEKSSSDGCSCSTPTDTRSSVPVFFIMAVIGLALVKRRFV
;
A
#
# COMPACT_ATOMS: atom_id res chain seq x y z
N MET A 1 -83.73 -15.63 22.64
CA MET A 1 -83.93 -16.87 21.89
C MET A 1 -82.56 -17.31 21.40
N THR A 2 -81.88 -18.17 22.17
CA THR A 2 -81.50 -19.56 21.80
C THR A 2 -80.49 -19.59 20.66
N SER A 3 -79.16 -19.76 20.85
CA SER A 3 -78.36 -20.86 21.43
C SER A 3 -78.66 -22.25 20.86
N LEU A 4 -77.73 -22.83 20.10
CA LEU A 4 -77.06 -24.15 20.27
C LEU A 4 -76.15 -24.46 19.05
N ILE A 5 -74.82 -24.57 19.20
CA ILE A 5 -73.99 -25.79 19.37
C ILE A 5 -74.02 -26.76 18.17
N ILE A 6 -72.87 -26.93 17.47
CA ILE A 6 -72.33 -28.25 17.07
C ILE A 6 -70.81 -28.27 17.24
N LEU A 7 -70.38 -29.37 17.84
CA LEU A 7 -69.08 -29.87 18.25
C LEU A 7 -68.26 -30.41 17.06
N SER A 8 -66.93 -30.32 17.08
CA SER A 8 -66.07 -31.32 16.44
C SER A 8 -64.75 -31.49 17.19
N LEU A 9 -64.44 -32.76 17.48
CA LEU A 9 -63.34 -33.26 18.30
C LEU A 9 -62.00 -33.34 17.54
N PHE A 10 -60.93 -33.08 18.30
CA PHE A 10 -59.59 -33.68 18.30
C PHE A 10 -59.16 -34.59 17.14
N ILE A 11 -58.03 -34.23 16.51
CA ILE A 11 -56.88 -35.14 16.33
C ILE A 11 -55.59 -34.35 16.62
N SER A 12 -54.82 -34.87 17.57
CA SER A 12 -53.46 -34.50 17.94
C SER A 12 -52.43 -34.99 16.90
N GLY A 13 -51.42 -34.17 16.64
CA GLY A 13 -50.11 -34.64 16.14
C GLY A 13 -49.76 -34.19 14.73
N LEU A 14 -48.98 -33.11 14.64
CA LEU A 14 -47.67 -33.04 13.97
C LEU A 14 -47.24 -31.57 13.95
N THR A 15 -46.20 -31.30 14.73
CA THR A 15 -45.39 -30.08 14.69
C THR A 15 -44.72 -29.98 13.33
N THR A 16 -45.21 -29.09 12.48
CA THR A 16 -44.42 -28.46 11.43
C THR A 16 -44.64 -26.96 11.54
N THR A 17 -43.88 -26.32 12.43
CA THR A 17 -43.60 -24.88 12.31
C THR A 17 -42.73 -24.73 11.07
N GLN A 18 -43.38 -24.62 9.91
CA GLN A 18 -42.74 -24.06 8.72
C GLN A 18 -42.41 -22.60 9.07
N PRO A 19 -41.15 -22.15 8.95
CA PRO A 19 -40.83 -20.74 9.11
C PRO A 19 -41.62 -19.97 8.07
N PHE A 20 -42.33 -18.94 8.54
CA PHE A 20 -42.94 -17.95 7.68
C PHE A 20 -41.78 -17.17 7.04
N TYR A 21 -41.34 -17.59 5.85
CA TYR A 21 -40.39 -16.81 5.04
C TYR A 21 -41.18 -15.67 4.38
N PRO A 22 -41.05 -14.40 4.80
CA PRO A 22 -41.43 -13.32 3.91
C PRO A 22 -40.54 -13.42 2.66
N ASN A 23 -41.16 -13.30 1.49
CA ASN A 23 -40.53 -13.32 0.17
C ASN A 23 -39.09 -12.79 0.19
N ALA A 24 -38.11 -13.64 -0.14
CA ALA A 24 -36.74 -13.25 -0.39
C ALA A 24 -36.69 -12.30 -1.61
N SER A 25 -36.80 -11.01 -1.31
CA SER A 25 -36.44 -9.89 -2.19
C SER A 25 -35.26 -9.09 -1.63
N HIS A 26 -34.77 -9.47 -0.44
CA HIS A 26 -33.65 -8.82 0.24
C HIS A 26 -32.35 -9.55 -0.12
N LYS A 27 -31.42 -8.81 -0.74
CA LYS A 27 -30.07 -9.24 -1.08
C LYS A 27 -29.16 -9.07 0.14
N ARG A 28 -28.19 -9.97 0.30
CA ARG A 28 -27.18 -9.97 1.37
C ARG A 28 -26.31 -8.72 1.27
N LEU A 29 -26.46 -7.76 2.19
CA LEU A 29 -25.60 -6.60 2.36
C LEU A 29 -24.36 -7.03 3.15
N LEU A 30 -23.31 -7.50 2.47
CA LEU A 30 -21.99 -7.64 3.10
C LEU A 30 -21.33 -6.25 3.19
N PRO A 31 -20.35 -6.02 4.08
CA PRO A 31 -19.51 -4.82 4.03
C PRO A 31 -19.01 -4.51 2.61
N ALA A 32 -18.54 -5.52 1.87
CA ALA A 32 -18.08 -5.38 0.49
C ALA A 32 -19.12 -5.56 -0.64
N TYR A 33 -20.39 -5.86 -0.34
CA TYR A 33 -21.38 -6.16 -1.38
C TYR A 33 -22.29 -4.97 -1.72
N LYS A 34 -22.41 -4.67 -3.02
CA LYS A 34 -23.41 -3.74 -3.57
C LYS A 34 -24.67 -4.48 -3.98
N THR A 35 -25.83 -4.09 -3.46
CA THR A 35 -27.12 -4.58 -3.96
C THR A 35 -27.29 -4.18 -5.43
N PRO A 36 -27.97 -4.97 -6.28
CA PRO A 36 -28.32 -4.44 -7.61
C PRO A 36 -29.28 -3.24 -7.59
N GLY A 37 -29.74 -2.78 -6.41
CA GLY A 37 -30.36 -1.47 -6.23
C GLY A 37 -29.30 -0.38 -6.08
N GLU A 38 -28.29 -0.56 -5.22
CA GLU A 38 -27.08 0.29 -5.15
C GLU A 38 -26.38 0.42 -6.50
N LEU A 39 -26.17 -0.69 -7.21
CA LEU A 39 -25.60 -0.67 -8.58
C LEU A 39 -26.48 0.07 -9.60
N GLN A 40 -27.78 0.26 -9.32
CA GLN A 40 -28.68 1.08 -10.16
C GLN A 40 -28.78 2.53 -9.69
N LYS A 41 -28.51 2.81 -8.40
CA LYS A 41 -28.46 4.16 -7.81
C LYS A 41 -27.22 4.92 -8.26
N ASP A 42 -26.20 4.21 -8.71
CA ASP A 42 -24.93 4.74 -9.19
C ASP A 42 -25.08 5.36 -10.60
N SER A 43 -25.72 6.53 -10.69
CA SER A 43 -25.26 7.47 -11.71
C SER A 43 -23.98 8.07 -11.17
N ALA A 44 -22.83 7.44 -11.47
CA ALA A 44 -21.51 7.82 -10.98
C ALA A 44 -21.27 9.36 -11.04
N ASN A 45 -21.90 10.04 -11.99
CA ASN A 45 -21.88 11.50 -12.08
C ASN A 45 -22.53 12.24 -10.90
N GLN A 46 -23.63 11.78 -10.31
CA GLN A 46 -24.31 12.51 -9.22
C GLN A 46 -23.55 12.42 -7.89
N LEU A 47 -23.06 11.23 -7.54
CA LEU A 47 -22.31 11.02 -6.29
C LEU A 47 -20.95 11.71 -6.37
N ASN A 48 -20.24 11.60 -7.51
CA ASN A 48 -18.98 12.32 -7.69
C ASN A 48 -19.19 13.84 -7.71
N THR A 49 -20.22 14.35 -8.40
CA THR A 49 -20.56 15.79 -8.36
C THR A 49 -20.84 16.24 -6.93
N PHE A 50 -21.53 15.42 -6.14
CA PHE A 50 -21.79 15.73 -4.74
C PHE A 50 -20.49 15.79 -3.94
N ARG A 51 -19.64 14.77 -4.00
CA ARG A 51 -18.37 14.74 -3.27
C ARG A 51 -17.48 15.93 -3.65
N THR A 52 -17.37 16.26 -4.94
CA THR A 52 -16.64 17.45 -5.43
C THR A 52 -17.22 18.76 -4.90
N ALA A 53 -18.54 18.87 -4.77
CA ALA A 53 -19.20 20.07 -4.26
C ALA A 53 -19.10 20.23 -2.72
N HIS A 54 -18.63 19.20 -2.01
CA HIS A 54 -18.61 19.12 -0.55
C HIS A 54 -17.21 18.75 -0.01
N PRO A 55 -16.18 19.57 -0.27
CA PRO A 55 -14.82 19.36 0.24
C PRO A 55 -14.78 19.34 1.78
N GLU A 56 -15.72 19.98 2.47
CA GLU A 56 -15.84 19.93 3.92
C GLU A 56 -16.19 18.55 4.48
N LEU A 57 -16.74 17.66 3.66
CA LEU A 57 -17.05 16.28 4.02
C LEU A 57 -16.04 15.28 3.47
N TYR A 58 -15.57 15.52 2.24
CA TYR A 58 -14.80 14.52 1.53
C TYR A 58 -13.43 15.03 1.09
N GLY A 59 -13.11 16.31 1.19
CA GLY A 59 -11.83 16.83 0.72
C GLY A 59 -10.66 16.25 1.52
N ILE A 60 -9.65 15.73 0.82
CA ILE A 60 -8.42 15.20 1.44
C ILE A 60 -7.76 16.34 2.21
N THR A 61 -7.25 16.05 3.39
CA THR A 61 -6.58 17.03 4.22
C THR A 61 -5.13 16.67 4.39
N VAL A 62 -4.34 17.56 4.99
CA VAL A 62 -3.05 17.18 5.55
C VAL A 62 -3.23 16.07 6.61
N ALA A 63 -2.16 15.36 6.93
CA ALA A 63 -2.12 14.42 8.04
C ALA A 63 -2.20 15.15 9.42
N PRO A 64 -2.56 14.45 10.50
CA PRO A 64 -2.42 14.97 11.85
C PRO A 64 -0.98 15.43 12.14
N PRO A 65 -0.75 16.37 13.09
CA PRO A 65 0.59 16.70 13.55
C PRO A 65 1.37 15.46 14.00
N SER A 66 2.70 15.49 13.90
CA SER A 66 3.55 14.39 14.36
C SER A 66 3.26 14.02 15.83
N GLY A 67 3.24 12.72 16.13
CA GLY A 67 3.05 12.21 17.51
C GLY A 67 1.62 11.83 17.86
N PHE A 68 0.70 11.83 16.89
CA PHE A 68 -0.57 11.14 16.98
C PHE A 68 -0.40 9.65 16.66
N MET A 69 -1.13 8.81 17.40
CA MET A 69 -1.08 7.35 17.32
C MET A 69 -2.50 6.78 17.31
N MET A 70 -2.79 5.84 16.43
CA MET A 70 -4.07 5.13 16.41
C MET A 70 -4.30 4.44 17.75
N TYR A 71 -5.51 4.63 18.29
CA TYR A 71 -5.84 4.06 19.59
C TYR A 71 -6.03 2.53 19.45
N PRO A 72 -5.41 1.70 20.31
CA PRO A 72 -5.73 0.29 20.42
C PRO A 72 -7.08 0.07 21.11
N GLU A 73 -7.89 -0.85 20.59
CA GLU A 73 -9.25 -1.10 21.10
C GLU A 73 -9.32 -1.66 22.52
N PHE A 74 -8.19 -2.12 23.07
CA PHE A 74 -8.12 -2.57 24.46
C PHE A 74 -7.91 -1.44 25.49
N MET A 75 -7.73 -0.19 25.04
CA MET A 75 -7.67 0.96 25.92
C MET A 75 -9.04 1.33 26.52
N THR A 76 -8.99 2.27 27.47
CA THR A 76 -10.21 2.80 28.10
C THR A 76 -11.03 3.62 27.10
N VAL A 77 -12.32 3.33 27.05
CA VAL A 77 -13.29 3.94 26.14
C VAL A 77 -14.43 4.58 26.93
N ASP A 78 -14.95 5.71 26.43
CA ASP A 78 -16.04 6.46 27.07
C ASP A 78 -17.39 6.29 26.36
N ALA A 79 -17.36 5.84 25.11
CA ALA A 79 -18.56 5.64 24.30
C ALA A 79 -18.43 4.52 23.26
N MET A 80 -19.57 4.08 22.74
CA MET A 80 -19.72 3.18 21.61
C MET A 80 -20.76 3.75 20.63
N TYR A 81 -20.46 3.71 19.34
CA TYR A 81 -21.39 4.01 18.26
C TYR A 81 -21.95 2.72 17.67
N ILE A 82 -23.23 2.74 17.32
CA ILE A 82 -23.91 1.66 16.59
C ILE A 82 -25.00 2.24 15.71
N SER A 83 -25.02 1.86 14.44
CA SER A 83 -26.12 2.18 13.54
C SER A 83 -27.29 1.22 13.72
N TYR A 84 -28.50 1.77 13.66
CA TYR A 84 -29.70 1.03 13.98
C TYR A 84 -30.65 0.93 12.78
N ASP A 85 -31.19 -0.28 12.60
CA ASP A 85 -32.34 -0.57 11.74
C ASP A 85 -33.36 -1.44 12.48
N ASP A 86 -34.49 -1.77 11.85
CA ASP A 86 -35.51 -2.63 12.46
C ASP A 86 -35.43 -4.13 12.07
N TYR A 87 -34.34 -4.54 11.42
CA TYR A 87 -34.15 -5.93 10.99
C TYR A 87 -33.65 -6.81 12.14
N PHE A 88 -32.76 -6.31 12.99
CA PHE A 88 -32.05 -7.08 14.01
C PHE A 88 -32.38 -6.64 15.44
N ARG A 89 -33.66 -6.38 15.74
CA ARG A 89 -34.10 -5.80 17.02
C ARG A 89 -33.55 -6.51 18.26
N ASP A 90 -33.63 -7.84 18.29
CA ASP A 90 -33.18 -8.62 19.46
C ASP A 90 -31.66 -8.52 19.65
N TYR A 91 -30.91 -8.59 18.55
CA TYR A 91 -29.46 -8.35 18.53
C TYR A 91 -29.11 -6.95 19.05
N TYR A 92 -29.78 -5.89 18.57
CA TYR A 92 -29.55 -4.52 19.05
C TYR A 92 -29.83 -4.38 20.55
N VAL A 93 -30.91 -4.97 21.05
CA VAL A 93 -31.24 -4.97 22.49
C VAL A 93 -30.11 -5.60 23.28
N ASP A 94 -29.59 -6.75 22.85
CA ASP A 94 -28.54 -7.46 23.58
C ASP A 94 -27.21 -6.71 23.55
N VAL A 95 -26.75 -6.25 22.38
CA VAL A 95 -25.47 -5.54 22.24
C VAL A 95 -25.49 -4.16 22.92
N ILE A 96 -26.56 -3.38 22.73
CA ILE A 96 -26.72 -2.05 23.36
C ILE A 96 -26.88 -2.22 24.86
N GLY A 97 -27.66 -3.22 25.30
CA GLY A 97 -27.84 -3.52 26.71
C GLY A 97 -26.54 -3.90 27.40
N ALA A 98 -25.72 -4.74 26.76
CA ALA A 98 -24.41 -5.11 27.27
C ALA A 98 -23.47 -3.89 27.34
N ALA A 99 -23.35 -3.12 26.25
CA ALA A 99 -22.47 -1.96 26.17
C ALA A 99 -22.87 -0.82 27.13
N ALA A 100 -24.18 -0.58 27.31
CA ALA A 100 -24.69 0.47 28.18
C ALA A 100 -24.40 0.23 29.68
N ASN A 101 -23.88 -0.93 30.06
CA ASN A 101 -23.35 -1.16 31.42
C ASN A 101 -21.94 -0.57 31.61
N GLU A 102 -21.20 -0.34 30.51
CA GLU A 102 -19.79 0.08 30.53
C GLU A 102 -19.60 1.52 30.06
N VAL A 103 -20.33 1.94 29.02
CA VAL A 103 -20.10 3.20 28.30
C VAL A 103 -21.40 3.89 27.90
N THR A 104 -21.29 5.13 27.42
CA THR A 104 -22.40 5.80 26.71
C THR A 104 -22.56 5.17 25.33
N VAL A 105 -23.77 4.72 24.98
CA VAL A 105 -24.06 4.16 23.67
C VAL A 105 -24.76 5.21 22.82
N TYR A 106 -24.13 5.62 21.72
CA TYR A 106 -24.70 6.50 20.71
C TYR A 106 -25.30 5.66 19.58
N VAL A 107 -26.63 5.65 19.53
CA VAL A 107 -27.40 4.96 18.48
C VAL A 107 -27.60 5.94 17.32
N LEU A 108 -26.99 5.63 16.18
CA LEU A 108 -27.09 6.42 14.96
C LEU A 108 -28.40 6.08 14.24
N VAL A 109 -29.23 7.09 13.99
CA VAL A 109 -30.58 6.92 13.43
C VAL A 109 -30.88 7.93 12.33
N SER A 110 -31.80 7.55 11.44
CA SER A 110 -32.17 8.30 10.24
C SER A 110 -33.46 9.12 10.43
N GLY A 111 -33.50 9.99 11.43
CA GLY A 111 -34.68 10.81 11.71
C GLY A 111 -35.47 10.39 12.95
N SER A 112 -36.31 11.32 13.41
CA SER A 112 -37.16 11.13 14.60
C SER A 112 -38.07 9.89 14.58
N ALA A 113 -38.47 9.38 13.42
CA ALA A 113 -39.30 8.17 13.34
C ALA A 113 -38.51 6.93 13.78
N TRP A 114 -37.30 6.75 13.26
CA TRP A 114 -36.38 5.67 13.64
C TRP A 114 -35.91 5.82 15.08
N GLN A 115 -35.64 7.05 15.53
CA GLN A 115 -35.35 7.30 16.94
C GLN A 115 -36.48 6.83 17.87
N ASN A 116 -37.73 7.14 17.54
CA ASN A 116 -38.88 6.74 18.34
C ASN A 116 -39.08 5.22 18.35
N GLU A 117 -38.86 4.57 17.21
CA GLU A 117 -38.94 3.12 17.08
C GLU A 117 -37.85 2.45 17.94
N ALA A 118 -36.59 2.84 17.77
CA ALA A 118 -35.45 2.30 18.51
C ALA A 118 -35.63 2.52 20.02
N ASN A 119 -36.02 3.73 20.44
CA ASN A 119 -36.30 4.02 21.84
C ASN A 119 -37.46 3.17 22.39
N THR A 120 -38.48 2.86 21.59
CA THR A 120 -39.59 1.99 22.02
C THR A 120 -39.12 0.55 22.23
N VAL A 121 -38.31 0.02 21.31
CA VAL A 121 -37.76 -1.34 21.41
C VAL A 121 -36.81 -1.45 22.61
N LEU A 122 -35.85 -0.53 22.71
CA LEU A 122 -34.83 -0.55 23.77
C LEU A 122 -35.43 -0.32 25.15
N SER A 123 -36.30 0.69 25.33
CA SER A 123 -36.90 0.97 26.65
C SER A 123 -37.86 -0.11 27.15
N ALA A 124 -38.34 -0.99 26.26
CA ALA A 124 -39.17 -2.13 26.65
C ALA A 124 -38.36 -3.29 27.27
N GLN A 125 -37.07 -3.41 26.96
CA GLN A 125 -36.22 -4.53 27.36
C GLN A 125 -35.06 -4.12 28.27
N LEU A 126 -34.53 -2.91 28.10
CA LEU A 126 -33.41 -2.40 28.89
C LEU A 126 -33.86 -1.83 30.23
N THR A 127 -32.99 -1.91 31.23
CA THR A 127 -33.22 -1.28 32.52
C THR A 127 -33.16 0.25 32.42
N ALA A 128 -33.78 0.95 33.37
CA ALA A 128 -33.70 2.41 33.43
C ALA A 128 -32.26 2.93 33.56
N GLN A 129 -31.35 2.15 34.16
CA GLN A 129 -29.94 2.49 34.25
C GLN A 129 -29.24 2.37 32.89
N GLN A 130 -29.45 1.27 32.16
CA GLN A 130 -28.91 1.11 30.81
C GLN A 130 -29.43 2.21 29.87
N MET A 131 -30.74 2.46 29.89
CA MET A 131 -31.35 3.52 29.07
C MET A 131 -30.81 4.93 29.39
N ALA A 132 -30.35 5.19 30.63
CA ALA A 132 -29.72 6.47 30.97
C ALA A 132 -28.37 6.69 30.27
N ASN A 133 -27.73 5.60 29.81
CA ASN A 133 -26.49 5.61 29.05
C ASN A 133 -26.72 5.53 27.54
N VAL A 134 -27.97 5.46 27.06
CA VAL A 134 -28.30 5.44 25.62
C VAL A 134 -28.62 6.85 25.15
N GLN A 135 -27.96 7.29 24.09
CA GLN A 135 -28.19 8.56 23.41
C GLN A 135 -28.45 8.30 21.92
N PHE A 136 -29.26 9.14 21.29
CA PHE A 136 -29.58 9.02 19.87
C PHE A 136 -28.96 10.19 19.10
N ILE A 137 -28.32 9.88 17.98
CA ILE A 137 -27.80 10.88 17.04
C ILE A 137 -28.64 10.78 15.76
N ASP A 138 -29.44 11.81 15.51
CA ASP A 138 -30.21 11.92 14.26
C ASP A 138 -29.33 12.47 13.15
N LEU A 139 -28.76 11.57 12.35
CA LEU A 139 -27.86 11.91 11.25
C LEU A 139 -28.58 12.65 10.11
N SER A 140 -29.90 12.49 9.98
CA SER A 140 -30.71 13.19 8.97
C SER A 140 -30.86 14.69 9.26
N SER A 141 -30.60 15.09 10.50
CA SER A 141 -30.65 16.48 10.94
C SER A 141 -29.33 17.24 10.79
N THR A 142 -28.27 16.56 10.32
CA THR A 142 -26.96 17.18 10.07
C THR A 142 -26.99 18.00 8.76
N ASP A 143 -26.15 19.04 8.69
CA ASP A 143 -26.19 20.08 7.63
C ASP A 143 -25.92 19.57 6.19
N TYR A 144 -25.66 18.26 6.01
CA TYR A 144 -25.20 17.69 4.75
C TYR A 144 -25.78 16.31 4.43
N TYR A 145 -26.93 15.98 5.01
CA TYR A 145 -27.64 14.75 4.66
C TYR A 145 -28.02 14.73 3.17
N GLN A 146 -27.68 13.65 2.46
CA GLN A 146 -28.05 13.46 1.05
C GLN A 146 -29.02 12.31 0.83
N PHE A 147 -30.08 12.62 0.10
CA PHE A 147 -31.02 11.64 -0.41
C PHE A 147 -30.42 10.88 -1.59
N THR A 148 -30.10 9.60 -1.40
CA THR A 148 -29.58 8.77 -2.51
C THR A 148 -30.70 8.08 -3.31
N SER A 149 -31.90 7.78 -2.76
CA SER A 149 -33.16 7.55 -3.51
C SER A 149 -34.38 7.12 -2.64
N PRO A 150 -35.63 7.55 -2.91
CA PRO A 150 -36.86 6.94 -2.37
C PRO A 150 -37.28 5.63 -3.10
N PRO A 151 -38.02 4.70 -2.45
CA PRO A 151 -38.56 4.76 -1.09
C PRO A 151 -37.77 3.86 -0.11
N GLY A 152 -37.11 4.48 0.88
CA GLY A 152 -36.34 3.78 1.91
C GLY A 152 -35.14 4.61 2.37
N ASP A 153 -35.41 5.88 2.67
CA ASP A 153 -34.42 6.91 2.94
C ASP A 153 -33.71 6.66 4.29
N SER A 154 -32.38 6.67 4.29
CA SER A 154 -31.57 6.45 5.48
C SER A 154 -30.33 7.35 5.47
N ALA A 155 -30.03 7.94 6.63
CA ALA A 155 -28.85 8.75 6.92
C ALA A 155 -27.58 7.92 7.15
N VAL A 156 -27.70 6.61 7.08
CA VAL A 156 -26.63 5.61 6.96
C VAL A 156 -26.95 4.73 5.76
N ASP A 157 -25.96 4.40 4.95
CA ASP A 157 -26.12 3.48 3.82
C ASP A 157 -26.02 2.01 4.29
N SER A 158 -25.36 1.76 5.44
CA SER A 158 -25.23 0.43 6.03
C SER A 158 -25.10 0.43 7.57
N ILE A 159 -25.17 -0.77 8.18
CA ILE A 159 -25.06 -0.97 9.63
C ILE A 159 -23.61 -1.18 10.11
N TRP A 160 -22.64 -1.19 9.20
CA TRP A 160 -21.25 -1.59 9.46
C TRP A 160 -20.41 -0.47 10.08
N THR A 161 -20.80 -0.06 11.29
CA THR A 161 -20.26 1.13 11.95
C THR A 161 -18.76 1.06 12.21
N VAL A 162 -18.15 -0.12 12.30
CA VAL A 162 -16.68 -0.20 12.42
C VAL A 162 -15.97 0.26 11.16
N ASP A 163 -16.56 -0.03 9.99
CA ASP A 163 -15.91 0.09 8.70
C ASP A 163 -15.81 1.55 8.25
N TYR A 164 -16.92 2.27 8.33
CA TYR A 164 -16.99 3.71 8.02
C TYR A 164 -16.83 4.61 9.24
N GLY A 165 -16.78 4.04 10.44
CA GLY A 165 -16.75 4.82 11.68
C GLY A 165 -15.44 5.59 11.86
N PRO A 166 -15.41 6.56 12.80
CA PRO A 166 -14.23 7.37 13.04
C PRO A 166 -13.05 6.51 13.50
N TYR A 167 -11.88 6.72 12.91
CA TYR A 167 -10.62 6.21 13.44
C TYR A 167 -10.05 7.23 14.40
N TYR A 168 -9.94 6.88 15.67
CA TYR A 168 -9.39 7.82 16.65
C TYR A 168 -7.87 7.69 16.72
N VAL A 169 -7.20 8.84 16.66
CA VAL A 169 -5.78 8.96 16.98
C VAL A 169 -5.60 9.81 18.22
N LEU A 170 -4.66 9.44 19.09
CA LEU A 170 -4.35 10.10 20.34
C LEU A 170 -2.95 10.69 20.28
N ASN A 171 -2.79 11.92 20.77
CA ASN A 171 -1.45 12.49 21.01
C ASN A 171 -0.94 12.14 22.42
N SER A 172 0.30 12.53 22.72
CA SER A 172 0.94 12.29 24.02
C SER A 172 0.24 12.91 25.24
N THR A 173 -0.67 13.87 25.05
CA THR A 173 -1.44 14.49 26.14
C THR A 173 -2.80 13.80 26.36
N GLY A 174 -3.16 12.84 25.51
CA GLY A 174 -4.46 12.14 25.53
C GLY A 174 -5.59 12.93 24.84
N GLU A 175 -5.24 13.92 24.02
CA GLU A 175 -6.22 14.57 23.14
C GLU A 175 -6.46 13.68 21.91
N ARG A 176 -7.72 13.58 21.50
CA ARG A 176 -8.16 12.73 20.39
C ARG A 176 -8.52 13.54 19.16
N ALA A 177 -8.07 13.11 18.00
CA ALA A 177 -8.55 13.55 16.70
C ALA A 177 -9.15 12.37 15.92
N ILE A 178 -9.84 12.66 14.82
CA ILE A 178 -10.37 11.64 13.91
C ILE A 178 -9.50 11.60 12.66
N VAL A 179 -9.15 10.40 12.23
CA VAL A 179 -8.75 10.09 10.86
C VAL A 179 -9.96 9.50 10.14
N ASP A 180 -10.23 9.99 8.95
CA ASP A 180 -11.40 9.69 8.14
C ASP A 180 -10.91 9.23 6.74
N PRO A 181 -10.50 7.95 6.62
CA PRO A 181 -10.12 7.36 5.35
C PRO A 181 -11.35 7.16 4.45
N ARG A 182 -11.11 6.78 3.20
CA ARG A 182 -12.17 6.50 2.23
C ARG A 182 -12.91 5.21 2.52
N TYR A 183 -14.23 5.34 2.48
CA TYR A 183 -15.14 4.23 2.31
C TYR A 183 -15.66 4.14 0.86
N TYR A 184 -16.53 3.17 0.59
CA TYR A 184 -17.04 2.90 -0.76
C TYR A 184 -17.61 4.17 -1.41
N PRO A 185 -17.25 4.47 -2.68
CA PRO A 185 -17.69 5.68 -3.37
C PRO A 185 -19.21 5.86 -3.44
N ASP A 186 -19.96 4.76 -3.42
CA ASP A 186 -21.42 4.73 -3.47
C ASP A 186 -22.11 4.77 -2.11
N ARG A 187 -21.35 4.75 -1.01
CA ARG A 187 -21.84 4.85 0.37
C ARG A 187 -21.44 6.19 0.99
N ILE A 188 -21.82 7.28 0.31
CA ILE A 188 -21.45 8.65 0.69
C ILE A 188 -22.00 9.06 2.07
N ASN A 189 -23.14 8.50 2.51
CA ASN A 189 -23.67 8.84 3.82
C ASN A 189 -22.84 8.18 4.91
N ASP A 190 -22.42 6.92 4.72
CA ASP A 190 -21.51 6.21 5.61
C ASP A 190 -20.14 6.91 5.67
N ASP A 191 -19.54 7.20 4.51
CA ASP A 191 -18.22 7.85 4.36
C ASP A 191 -18.15 9.26 4.99
N SER A 192 -19.29 9.91 5.20
CA SER A 192 -19.34 11.24 5.83
C SER A 192 -19.59 11.21 7.35
N ILE A 193 -19.81 10.03 7.94
CA ILE A 193 -20.13 9.90 9.37
C ILE A 193 -18.98 10.38 10.27
N PRO A 194 -17.71 10.02 10.05
CA PRO A 194 -16.61 10.50 10.90
C PRO A 194 -16.55 12.03 10.94
N THR A 195 -16.72 12.67 9.77
CA THR A 195 -16.80 14.13 9.68
C THR A 195 -17.99 14.72 10.45
N LYS A 196 -19.19 14.14 10.31
CA LYS A 196 -20.39 14.59 11.05
C LYS A 196 -20.20 14.45 12.56
N LEU A 197 -19.62 13.34 13.02
CA LEU A 197 -19.32 13.12 14.43
C LEU A 197 -18.25 14.08 14.94
N GLY A 198 -17.21 14.35 14.15
CA GLY A 198 -16.20 15.35 14.47
C GLY A 198 -16.78 16.75 14.66
N ALA A 199 -17.73 17.16 13.81
CA ALA A 199 -18.44 18.43 13.97
C ALA A 199 -19.27 18.50 15.27
N LEU A 200 -19.98 17.42 15.61
CA LEU A 200 -20.77 17.34 16.86
C LEU A 200 -19.89 17.43 18.12
N ASP A 201 -18.70 16.82 18.07
CA ASP A 201 -17.75 16.78 19.18
C ASP A 201 -16.75 17.96 19.15
N SER A 202 -16.83 18.86 18.17
CA SER A 202 -15.87 19.95 17.94
C SER A 202 -14.42 19.45 17.87
N MET A 203 -14.20 18.43 17.02
CA MET A 203 -12.94 17.72 16.87
C MET A 203 -12.41 17.87 15.44
N ASN A 204 -11.09 18.03 15.29
CA ASN A 204 -10.46 18.01 13.98
C ASN A 204 -10.59 16.61 13.35
N VAL A 205 -10.83 16.61 12.04
CA VAL A 205 -10.96 15.41 11.21
C VAL A 205 -9.95 15.48 10.07
N TYR A 206 -9.09 14.47 9.99
CA TYR A 206 -8.01 14.35 9.01
C TYR A 206 -8.37 13.30 7.97
N ARG A 207 -8.57 13.70 6.72
CA ARG A 207 -9.04 12.81 5.65
C ARG A 207 -7.89 12.31 4.81
N ALA A 208 -7.64 11.01 4.87
CA ALA A 208 -6.60 10.34 4.11
C ALA A 208 -7.13 9.92 2.74
N ASP A 209 -6.26 9.97 1.72
CA ASP A 209 -6.56 9.39 0.40
C ASP A 209 -6.34 7.87 0.34
N LEU A 210 -6.86 7.17 1.35
CA LEU A 210 -6.62 5.76 1.61
C LEU A 210 -7.96 5.05 1.73
N PHE A 211 -8.18 3.96 1.01
CA PHE A 211 -9.30 3.06 1.24
C PHE A 211 -8.94 2.12 2.38
N VAL A 212 -9.66 2.20 3.50
CA VAL A 212 -9.50 1.23 4.58
C VAL A 212 -10.79 1.11 5.39
N GLU A 213 -11.20 -0.12 5.63
CA GLU A 213 -12.32 -0.47 6.49
C GLU A 213 -11.81 -0.86 7.89
N GLY A 214 -12.50 -0.40 8.94
CA GLY A 214 -12.04 -0.53 10.31
C GLY A 214 -11.97 -1.96 10.81
N GLY A 215 -12.76 -2.88 10.24
CA GLY A 215 -12.64 -4.31 10.49
C GLY A 215 -11.31 -4.91 10.00
N ASN A 216 -10.61 -4.22 9.09
CA ASN A 216 -9.33 -4.67 8.51
C ASN A 216 -8.08 -3.95 9.06
N LEU A 217 -8.19 -3.15 10.12
CA LEU A 217 -7.04 -2.43 10.69
C LEU A 217 -7.06 -2.44 12.22
N LEU A 218 -6.09 -3.14 12.81
CA LEU A 218 -5.85 -3.16 14.26
C LEU A 218 -4.56 -2.40 14.59
N SER A 219 -4.46 -1.83 15.79
CA SER A 219 -3.24 -1.18 16.30
C SER A 219 -2.87 -1.72 17.68
N ASP A 220 -1.57 -1.83 17.97
CA ASP A 220 -1.05 -2.08 19.32
C ASP A 220 -0.91 -0.80 20.17
N GLY A 221 -1.09 0.38 19.57
CA GLY A 221 -0.88 1.68 20.22
C GLY A 221 0.58 2.04 20.50
N LEU A 222 1.53 1.27 19.97
CA LEU A 222 2.96 1.43 20.18
C LEU A 222 3.73 1.71 18.88
N GLY A 223 3.04 1.79 17.75
CA GLY A 223 3.67 2.03 16.44
C GLY A 223 3.40 0.93 15.42
N THR A 224 2.78 -0.19 15.82
CA THR A 224 2.49 -1.30 14.90
C THR A 224 1.02 -1.37 14.59
N CYS A 225 0.70 -1.47 13.30
CA CYS A 225 -0.63 -1.76 12.82
C CYS A 225 -0.65 -3.11 12.11
N TYR A 226 -1.78 -3.80 12.21
CA TYR A 226 -1.98 -5.14 11.69
C TYR A 226 -3.21 -5.13 10.79
N THR A 227 -3.04 -5.65 9.58
CA THR A 227 -4.06 -5.66 8.54
C THR A 227 -3.92 -6.93 7.72
N THR A 228 -4.78 -7.14 6.72
CA THR A 228 -4.58 -8.19 5.73
C THR A 228 -4.02 -7.64 4.42
N THR A 229 -3.54 -8.52 3.55
CA THR A 229 -3.12 -8.14 2.19
C THR A 229 -4.24 -7.52 1.36
N MET A 230 -5.52 -7.60 1.78
CA MET A 230 -6.63 -6.88 1.11
C MET A 230 -6.39 -5.38 1.07
N LEU A 231 -5.73 -4.80 2.07
CA LEU A 231 -5.45 -3.36 2.08
C LEU A 231 -4.62 -2.95 0.85
N GLN A 232 -3.69 -3.81 0.41
CA GLN A 232 -2.89 -3.58 -0.80
C GLN A 232 -3.74 -3.76 -2.07
N GLU A 233 -4.61 -4.78 -2.10
CA GLU A 233 -5.51 -5.04 -3.23
C GLU A 233 -6.53 -3.91 -3.45
N GLU A 234 -6.91 -3.20 -2.39
CA GLU A 234 -7.86 -2.07 -2.45
C GLU A 234 -7.17 -0.73 -2.74
N ASN A 235 -5.85 -0.64 -2.55
CA ASN A 235 -5.06 0.57 -2.74
C ASN A 235 -3.92 0.37 -3.74
N THR A 236 -4.23 -0.21 -4.90
CA THR A 236 -3.24 -0.54 -5.95
C THR A 236 -2.54 0.67 -6.57
N LYS A 237 -3.00 1.89 -6.26
CA LYS A 237 -2.32 3.14 -6.63
C LYS A 237 -1.04 3.40 -5.81
N TYR A 238 -0.89 2.74 -4.66
CA TYR A 238 0.30 2.84 -3.82
C TYR A 238 1.16 1.60 -3.94
N THR A 239 2.47 1.81 -4.01
CA THR A 239 3.45 0.78 -3.62
C THR A 239 3.29 0.45 -2.13
N VAL A 240 3.84 -0.69 -1.71
CA VAL A 240 3.80 -1.07 -0.28
C VAL A 240 4.50 -0.02 0.60
N THR A 241 5.58 0.59 0.11
CA THR A 241 6.33 1.63 0.82
C THR A 241 5.48 2.90 1.00
N GLU A 242 4.83 3.38 -0.05
CA GLU A 242 3.95 4.56 0.02
C GLU A 242 2.72 4.29 0.89
N LEU A 243 2.13 3.10 0.79
CA LEU A 243 1.01 2.69 1.62
C LEU A 243 1.40 2.69 3.11
N ASN A 244 2.57 2.18 3.44
CA ASN A 244 3.12 2.22 4.80
C ASN A 244 3.38 3.66 5.26
N GLU A 245 3.86 4.53 4.38
CA GLU A 245 4.06 5.94 4.70
C GLU A 245 2.74 6.67 4.98
N VAL A 246 1.69 6.44 4.18
CA VAL A 246 0.35 6.98 4.43
C VAL A 246 -0.19 6.50 5.77
N LEU A 247 -0.07 5.20 6.05
CA LEU A 247 -0.48 4.63 7.34
C LEU A 247 0.30 5.24 8.51
N ASN A 248 1.61 5.45 8.36
CA ASN A 248 2.42 6.10 9.37
C ASN A 248 2.01 7.56 9.59
N ASN A 249 1.85 8.33 8.52
CA ASN A 249 1.54 9.76 8.59
C ASN A 249 0.17 10.02 9.22
N TYR A 250 -0.85 9.24 8.87
CA TYR A 250 -2.21 9.46 9.37
C TYR A 250 -2.50 8.72 10.69
N PHE A 251 -2.04 7.48 10.83
CA PHE A 251 -2.40 6.61 11.95
C PHE A 251 -1.25 6.40 12.95
N GLY A 252 -0.04 6.89 12.67
CA GLY A 252 1.14 6.63 13.50
C GLY A 252 1.67 5.19 13.37
N CYS A 253 1.25 4.44 12.34
CA CYS A 253 1.70 3.07 12.08
C CYS A 253 3.13 3.04 11.50
N SER A 254 4.14 3.23 12.35
CA SER A 254 5.57 3.13 11.95
C SER A 254 5.99 1.74 11.46
N ASN A 255 5.22 0.70 11.80
CA ASN A 255 5.38 -0.66 11.32
C ASN A 255 4.01 -1.21 10.91
N VAL A 256 3.94 -1.96 9.82
CA VAL A 256 2.69 -2.55 9.32
C VAL A 256 2.91 -4.04 9.06
N VAL A 257 2.05 -4.87 9.63
CA VAL A 257 2.09 -6.33 9.50
C VAL A 257 0.90 -6.77 8.66
N TYR A 258 1.18 -7.42 7.53
CA TYR A 258 0.17 -7.95 6.62
C TYR A 258 -0.05 -9.45 6.87
N LEU A 259 -1.29 -9.80 7.26
CA LEU A 259 -1.74 -11.18 7.39
C LEU A 259 -2.44 -11.65 6.11
N GLN A 260 -2.50 -12.96 5.89
CA GLN A 260 -3.26 -13.52 4.79
C GLN A 260 -4.76 -13.56 5.14
N PRO A 261 -5.66 -12.99 4.30
CA PRO A 261 -7.10 -13.06 4.55
C PRO A 261 -7.65 -14.48 4.41
N LEU A 262 -8.83 -14.74 4.99
CA LEU A 262 -9.51 -16.02 4.81
C LEU A 262 -9.95 -16.20 3.35
N SER A 263 -9.65 -17.37 2.78
CA SER A 263 -10.08 -17.75 1.44
C SER A 263 -11.60 -17.88 1.36
N GLY A 264 -12.23 -17.03 0.54
CA GLY A 264 -13.65 -17.06 0.21
C GLY A 264 -14.55 -16.33 1.21
N GLU A 265 -13.98 -15.77 2.28
CA GLU A 265 -14.63 -14.76 3.11
C GLU A 265 -14.68 -13.46 2.27
N GLY A 266 -15.80 -12.76 2.30
CA GLY A 266 -16.12 -11.71 1.32
C GLY A 266 -15.51 -10.35 1.62
N THR A 267 -15.07 -10.11 2.85
CA THR A 267 -14.46 -8.84 3.30
C THR A 267 -12.93 -8.92 3.27
N GLY A 268 -12.37 -10.11 3.54
CA GLY A 268 -10.95 -10.33 3.79
C GLY A 268 -10.41 -9.57 5.01
N HIS A 269 -11.29 -9.21 5.96
CA HIS A 269 -10.93 -8.48 7.17
C HIS A 269 -10.20 -9.35 8.19
N ILE A 270 -9.31 -8.70 8.95
CA ILE A 270 -8.59 -9.33 10.07
C ILE A 270 -9.53 -9.70 11.22
N ASP A 271 -10.54 -8.88 11.53
CA ASP A 271 -11.46 -9.08 12.66
C ASP A 271 -12.33 -10.35 12.55
N MET A 272 -12.42 -10.92 11.35
CA MET A 272 -13.14 -12.17 11.08
C MET A 272 -12.39 -13.42 11.55
N PHE A 273 -11.08 -13.33 11.78
CA PHE A 273 -10.27 -14.45 12.26
C PHE A 273 -9.26 -14.13 13.36
N SER A 274 -9.03 -12.86 13.67
CA SER A 274 -8.07 -12.45 14.69
C SER A 274 -8.47 -11.16 15.40
N ILE A 275 -8.01 -11.01 16.64
CA ILE A 275 -8.16 -9.81 17.47
C ILE A 275 -6.91 -9.62 18.32
N LEU A 276 -6.63 -8.37 18.67
CA LEU A 276 -5.55 -8.00 19.58
C LEU A 276 -6.11 -7.70 20.98
N LEU A 277 -5.73 -8.49 21.97
CA LEU A 277 -6.29 -8.42 23.33
C LEU A 277 -5.58 -7.38 24.22
N ASN A 278 -4.30 -7.13 23.95
CA ASN A 278 -3.41 -6.18 24.61
C ASN A 278 -2.20 -5.94 23.70
N GLU A 279 -1.17 -5.24 24.17
CA GLU A 279 -0.02 -4.79 23.38
C GLU A 279 0.82 -5.92 22.74
N ASN A 280 0.63 -7.18 23.14
CA ASN A 280 1.39 -8.30 22.58
C ASN A 280 0.63 -9.64 22.52
N THR A 281 -0.67 -9.69 22.78
CA THR A 281 -1.43 -10.95 22.82
C THR A 281 -2.52 -10.96 21.77
N PHE A 282 -2.34 -11.79 20.74
CA PHE A 282 -3.35 -12.04 19.72
C PHE A 282 -4.21 -13.24 20.06
N VAL A 283 -5.45 -13.21 19.62
CA VAL A 283 -6.27 -14.41 19.42
C VAL A 283 -6.34 -14.68 17.93
N VAL A 284 -6.15 -15.93 17.53
CA VAL A 284 -6.31 -16.37 16.15
C VAL A 284 -7.22 -17.58 16.13
N GLY A 285 -8.25 -17.54 15.28
CA GLY A 285 -9.15 -18.66 15.06
C GLY A 285 -8.41 -19.94 14.61
N SER A 286 -9.06 -21.08 14.78
CA SER A 286 -8.59 -22.36 14.28
C SER A 286 -9.77 -23.20 13.87
N PHE A 287 -9.97 -23.36 12.56
CA PHE A 287 -10.80 -24.45 12.06
C PHE A 287 -10.10 -25.80 12.28
N THR A 288 -10.89 -26.86 12.43
CA THR A 288 -10.40 -28.23 12.28
C THR A 288 -10.20 -28.56 10.80
N GLN A 289 -9.39 -29.58 10.51
CA GLN A 289 -9.20 -30.06 9.12
C GLN A 289 -10.52 -30.43 8.42
N ALA A 290 -11.50 -30.91 9.20
CA ALA A 290 -12.79 -31.35 8.68
C ALA A 290 -13.77 -30.20 8.44
N GLN A 291 -13.68 -29.12 9.23
CA GLN A 291 -14.48 -27.91 9.03
C GLN A 291 -13.98 -27.14 7.80
N ASP A 292 -12.68 -26.84 7.75
CA ASP A 292 -12.09 -26.06 6.66
C ASP A 292 -10.56 -26.20 6.61
N ALA A 293 -10.08 -27.09 5.74
CA ALA A 293 -8.65 -27.36 5.57
C ALA A 293 -7.85 -26.14 5.09
N THR A 294 -8.42 -25.35 4.18
CA THR A 294 -7.73 -24.21 3.55
C THR A 294 -7.56 -23.09 4.56
N ASN A 295 -8.67 -22.67 5.19
CA ASN A 295 -8.61 -21.56 6.14
C ASN A 295 -7.93 -21.94 7.46
N ARG A 296 -7.94 -23.23 7.85
CA ARG A 296 -7.07 -23.71 8.92
C ARG A 296 -5.60 -23.43 8.61
N THR A 297 -5.15 -23.76 7.40
CA THR A 297 -3.74 -23.57 7.01
C THR A 297 -3.37 -22.08 7.03
N ILE A 298 -4.23 -21.22 6.49
CA ILE A 298 -4.05 -19.76 6.52
C ILE A 298 -3.95 -19.25 7.97
N MET A 299 -4.87 -19.66 8.85
CA MET A 299 -4.84 -19.26 10.27
C MET A 299 -3.60 -19.80 11.00
N ASP A 300 -3.14 -21.01 10.69
CA ASP A 300 -1.90 -21.58 11.27
C ASP A 300 -0.67 -20.79 10.82
N GLN A 301 -0.61 -20.36 9.56
CA GLN A 301 0.48 -19.53 9.03
C GLN A 301 0.47 -18.12 9.60
N ASN A 302 -0.69 -17.47 9.68
CA ASN A 302 -0.82 -16.15 10.31
C ASN A 302 -0.44 -16.20 11.80
N ALA A 303 -0.84 -17.26 12.51
CA ALA A 303 -0.43 -17.45 13.90
C ALA A 303 1.10 -17.58 14.03
N ALA A 304 1.74 -18.40 13.19
CA ALA A 304 3.19 -18.57 13.21
C ALA A 304 3.95 -17.29 12.83
N LEU A 305 3.42 -16.52 11.86
CA LEU A 305 3.95 -15.20 11.53
C LEU A 305 3.91 -14.28 12.74
N LEU A 306 2.74 -14.15 13.39
CA LEU A 306 2.55 -13.31 14.57
C LEU A 306 3.48 -13.75 15.72
N GLU A 307 3.58 -15.05 16.03
CA GLU A 307 4.47 -15.58 17.09
C GLU A 307 5.96 -15.31 16.82
N GLY A 308 6.35 -15.09 15.55
CA GLY A 308 7.71 -14.72 15.16
C GLY A 308 8.04 -13.24 15.38
N LEU A 309 7.04 -12.39 15.72
CA LEU A 309 7.20 -10.96 15.88
C LEU A 309 7.45 -10.53 17.32
N THR A 310 7.94 -9.30 17.45
CA THR A 310 8.13 -8.60 18.72
C THR A 310 7.53 -7.21 18.58
N ASN A 311 6.80 -6.73 19.60
CA ASN A 311 6.25 -5.38 19.56
C ASN A 311 7.34 -4.30 19.75
N ALA A 312 6.97 -3.03 19.63
CA ALA A 312 7.91 -1.91 19.75
C ALA A 312 8.61 -1.80 21.13
N ASN A 313 8.07 -2.46 22.17
CA ASN A 313 8.70 -2.52 23.49
C ASN A 313 9.73 -3.65 23.64
N GLY A 314 9.88 -4.51 22.62
CA GLY A 314 10.73 -5.69 22.70
C GLY A 314 10.05 -6.93 23.30
N ASP A 315 8.73 -6.89 23.53
CA ASP A 315 7.98 -8.04 24.04
C ASP A 315 7.57 -8.97 22.89
N PRO A 316 7.82 -10.29 23.01
CA PRO A 316 7.40 -11.25 21.99
C PRO A 316 5.87 -11.31 21.92
N ILE A 317 5.35 -11.48 20.71
CA ILE A 317 3.91 -11.66 20.51
C ILE A 317 3.50 -13.07 20.95
N THR A 318 2.44 -13.14 21.76
CA THR A 318 1.79 -14.37 22.18
C THR A 318 0.52 -14.58 21.35
N VAL A 319 0.34 -15.77 20.77
CA VAL A 319 -0.89 -16.12 20.04
C VAL A 319 -1.69 -17.16 20.80
N ILE A 320 -2.98 -16.88 20.99
CA ILE A 320 -3.95 -17.78 21.60
C ILE A 320 -4.84 -18.34 20.50
N ARG A 321 -4.78 -19.65 20.32
CA ARG A 321 -5.59 -20.34 19.32
C ARG A 321 -6.96 -20.70 19.90
N ILE A 322 -8.03 -20.22 19.27
CA ILE A 322 -9.41 -20.56 19.66
C ILE A 322 -10.12 -21.39 18.59
N PRO A 323 -10.99 -22.34 18.92
CA PRO A 323 -11.81 -23.04 17.94
C PRO A 323 -12.73 -22.05 17.20
N MET A 324 -12.89 -22.25 15.90
CA MET A 324 -13.90 -21.52 15.11
C MET A 324 -15.25 -22.26 15.13
N PRO A 325 -16.38 -21.52 15.02
CA PRO A 325 -17.68 -22.15 14.95
C PRO A 325 -17.82 -23.08 13.74
N ASP A 326 -18.71 -24.08 13.86
CA ASP A 326 -19.05 -24.93 12.72
C ASP A 326 -19.61 -24.10 11.55
N PRO A 327 -19.15 -24.33 10.30
CA PRO A 327 -19.68 -23.61 9.14
C PRO A 327 -21.18 -23.86 8.95
N ASP A 328 -21.91 -22.80 8.64
CA ASP A 328 -23.32 -22.86 8.29
C ASP A 328 -23.53 -22.31 6.86
N TYR A 329 -24.68 -22.62 6.26
CA TYR A 329 -25.00 -22.26 4.89
C TYR A 329 -26.45 -21.82 4.74
N ASP A 330 -26.66 -20.78 3.94
CA ASP A 330 -27.98 -20.34 3.52
C ASP A 330 -28.12 -20.39 2.00
N THR A 331 -29.15 -19.72 1.46
CA THR A 331 -29.39 -19.66 0.00
C THR A 331 -28.34 -18.82 -0.74
N TYR A 332 -27.58 -17.98 -0.04
CA TYR A 332 -26.56 -17.09 -0.59
C TYR A 332 -25.12 -17.63 -0.45
N GLY A 333 -24.92 -18.68 0.35
CA GLY A 333 -23.65 -19.39 0.45
C GLY A 333 -23.26 -19.68 1.88
N ARG A 334 -21.96 -19.71 2.16
CA ARG A 334 -21.43 -19.91 3.50
C ARG A 334 -21.77 -18.72 4.39
N ILE A 335 -22.08 -18.99 5.65
CA ILE A 335 -22.15 -18.02 6.74
C ILE A 335 -20.82 -18.11 7.51
N TRP A 336 -20.13 -16.98 7.62
CA TRP A 336 -18.79 -16.89 8.22
C TRP A 336 -18.88 -16.62 9.71
N ARG A 337 -19.43 -17.57 10.47
CA ARG A 337 -19.50 -17.50 11.93
C ARG A 337 -18.12 -17.43 12.55
N THR A 338 -17.94 -16.55 13.53
CA THR A 338 -16.65 -16.34 14.21
C THR A 338 -16.84 -15.85 15.64
N TYR A 339 -15.95 -16.26 16.55
CA TYR A 339 -15.89 -15.73 17.91
C TYR A 339 -14.98 -14.50 18.04
N THR A 340 -14.16 -14.21 17.02
CA THR A 340 -13.21 -13.09 17.05
C THR A 340 -13.88 -11.74 16.81
N ASN A 341 -15.03 -11.72 16.13
CA ASN A 341 -15.77 -10.49 15.81
C ASN A 341 -16.57 -9.94 17.02
N GLY A 342 -15.87 -9.79 18.14
CA GLY A 342 -16.34 -9.23 19.41
C GLY A 342 -15.70 -7.88 19.69
N LEU A 343 -16.21 -7.18 20.71
CA LEU A 343 -15.76 -5.83 21.06
C LEU A 343 -15.35 -5.76 22.53
N ARG A 344 -14.17 -5.18 22.81
CA ARG A 344 -13.77 -4.84 24.17
C ARG A 344 -14.30 -3.46 24.55
N LEU A 345 -15.00 -3.39 25.68
CA LEU A 345 -15.45 -2.15 26.31
C LEU A 345 -15.00 -2.16 27.76
N ASN A 346 -13.88 -1.49 28.03
CA ASN A 346 -13.29 -1.41 29.37
C ASN A 346 -13.05 -2.80 30.00
N ALA A 347 -13.82 -3.14 31.04
CA ALA A 347 -13.71 -4.39 31.77
C ALA A 347 -14.61 -5.50 31.22
N SER A 348 -15.39 -5.26 30.17
CA SER A 348 -16.21 -6.27 29.51
C SER A 348 -15.75 -6.53 28.08
N TYR A 349 -15.90 -7.78 27.64
CA TYR A 349 -15.67 -8.21 26.26
C TYR A 349 -16.95 -8.83 25.73
N LEU A 350 -17.59 -8.17 24.77
CA LEU A 350 -18.81 -8.63 24.14
C LEU A 350 -18.42 -9.64 23.06
N ILE A 351 -18.78 -10.91 23.25
CA ILE A 351 -18.39 -12.01 22.36
C ILE A 351 -19.61 -12.53 21.60
N PRO A 352 -19.55 -12.63 20.26
CA PRO A 352 -20.65 -13.20 19.49
C PRO A 352 -20.80 -14.68 19.83
N VAL A 353 -22.04 -15.16 19.97
CA VAL A 353 -22.31 -16.57 20.24
C VAL A 353 -23.40 -17.13 19.33
N TYR A 354 -23.37 -18.44 19.17
CA TYR A 354 -24.25 -19.20 18.28
C TYR A 354 -24.81 -20.42 19.02
N SER A 355 -26.13 -20.55 19.00
CA SER A 355 -26.95 -21.43 19.84
C SER A 355 -26.75 -22.92 19.60
N ASP A 356 -26.29 -23.29 18.41
CA ASP A 356 -25.91 -24.66 18.04
C ASP A 356 -24.46 -25.00 18.40
N ASP A 357 -23.64 -24.02 18.80
CA ASP A 357 -22.21 -24.20 19.07
C ASP A 357 -21.80 -23.94 20.53
N THR A 358 -22.61 -24.45 21.45
CA THR A 358 -22.43 -24.22 22.90
C THR A 358 -21.14 -24.81 23.47
N THR A 359 -20.55 -25.83 22.83
CA THR A 359 -19.32 -26.48 23.32
C THR A 359 -18.10 -25.65 22.98
N TRP A 360 -17.94 -25.21 21.72
CA TRP A 360 -16.84 -24.33 21.36
C TRP A 360 -16.98 -22.99 22.06
N GLN A 361 -18.19 -22.42 22.15
CA GLN A 361 -18.45 -21.20 22.92
C GLN A 361 -17.92 -21.29 24.36
N ALA A 362 -18.25 -22.36 25.10
CA ALA A 362 -17.81 -22.52 26.48
C ALA A 362 -16.27 -22.64 26.58
N GLN A 363 -15.64 -23.32 25.63
CA GLN A 363 -14.19 -23.43 25.54
C GLN A 363 -13.54 -22.06 25.28
N VAL A 364 -14.02 -21.31 24.27
CA VAL A 364 -13.50 -19.98 23.94
C VAL A 364 -13.61 -19.03 25.12
N ILE A 365 -14.77 -18.94 25.76
CA ILE A 365 -14.96 -18.07 26.93
C ILE A 365 -13.99 -18.47 28.06
N SER A 366 -13.76 -19.76 28.29
CA SER A 366 -12.80 -20.25 29.30
C SER A 366 -11.36 -19.87 28.97
N ASP A 367 -10.93 -20.05 27.73
CA ASP A 367 -9.57 -19.75 27.28
C ASP A 367 -9.30 -18.24 27.36
N LEU A 368 -10.22 -17.42 26.86
CA LEU A 368 -10.11 -15.96 26.90
C LEU A 368 -10.19 -15.42 28.34
N SER A 369 -11.02 -16.01 29.21
CA SER A 369 -11.06 -15.65 30.64
C SER A 369 -9.74 -15.95 31.36
N THR A 370 -9.01 -16.98 30.91
CA THR A 370 -7.69 -17.33 31.43
C THR A 370 -6.63 -16.35 30.92
N ALA A 371 -6.74 -15.95 29.65
CA ALA A 371 -5.83 -15.02 28.99
C ALA A 371 -5.96 -13.57 29.49
N LEU A 372 -7.19 -13.13 29.80
CA LEU A 372 -7.51 -11.80 30.28
C LEU A 372 -8.21 -11.86 31.65
N PRO A 373 -7.48 -12.16 32.74
CA PRO A 373 -8.05 -12.17 34.07
C PRO A 373 -8.66 -10.82 34.43
N GLY A 374 -9.91 -10.83 34.89
CA GLY A 374 -10.64 -9.63 35.30
C GLY A 374 -11.48 -8.99 34.19
N VAL A 375 -11.38 -9.47 32.95
CA VAL A 375 -12.32 -9.11 31.87
C VAL A 375 -13.56 -10.01 31.96
N ASN A 376 -14.73 -9.39 31.89
CA ASN A 376 -16.03 -10.05 31.89
C ASN A 376 -16.47 -10.35 30.45
N PHE A 377 -16.41 -11.62 30.06
CA PHE A 377 -16.87 -12.05 28.73
C PHE A 377 -18.39 -12.17 28.70
N VAL A 378 -19.04 -11.26 27.97
CA VAL A 378 -20.50 -11.15 27.85
C VAL A 378 -20.94 -11.77 26.51
N PRO A 379 -21.59 -12.94 26.52
CA PRO A 379 -22.08 -13.54 25.29
C PRO A 379 -23.27 -12.75 24.73
N VAL A 380 -23.24 -12.46 23.43
CA VAL A 380 -24.32 -11.78 22.69
C VAL A 380 -24.73 -12.65 21.50
N ALA A 381 -26.00 -13.05 21.45
CA ALA A 381 -26.54 -13.87 20.37
C ALA A 381 -26.39 -13.13 19.04
N SER A 382 -25.72 -13.74 18.07
CA SER A 382 -25.33 -13.07 16.82
C SER A 382 -25.77 -13.81 15.56
N GLU A 383 -26.63 -14.83 15.70
CA GLU A 383 -27.14 -15.64 14.58
C GLU A 383 -27.83 -14.80 13.51
N ASP A 384 -28.60 -13.80 13.91
CA ASP A 384 -29.39 -13.00 12.97
C ASP A 384 -28.53 -12.00 12.18
N VAL A 385 -27.45 -11.49 12.77
CA VAL A 385 -26.57 -10.50 12.13
C VAL A 385 -25.46 -11.17 11.31
N ILE A 386 -24.90 -12.30 11.79
CA ILE A 386 -23.75 -12.95 11.13
C ILE A 386 -24.05 -13.49 9.74
N VAL A 387 -25.33 -13.76 9.46
CA VAL A 387 -25.76 -14.10 8.10
C VAL A 387 -25.58 -12.96 7.11
N TRP A 388 -25.19 -11.76 7.56
CA TRP A 388 -24.85 -10.60 6.73
C TRP A 388 -23.35 -10.32 6.65
N GLY A 389 -22.50 -11.22 7.17
CA GLY A 389 -21.04 -11.16 6.98
C GLY A 389 -20.26 -10.52 8.12
N GLY A 390 -20.91 -10.09 9.19
CA GLY A 390 -20.26 -9.51 10.37
C GLY A 390 -21.11 -9.69 11.63
N ALA A 391 -20.53 -9.44 12.80
CA ALA A 391 -21.22 -9.52 14.09
C ALA A 391 -21.01 -8.26 14.93
N ILE A 392 -20.55 -8.40 16.18
CA ILE A 392 -20.48 -7.31 17.15
C ILE A 392 -19.45 -6.28 16.71
N HIS A 393 -18.23 -6.72 16.40
CA HIS A 393 -17.18 -5.80 16.00
C HIS A 393 -17.59 -5.03 14.74
N CYS A 394 -18.05 -5.70 13.68
CA CYS A 394 -18.44 -5.05 12.43
C CYS A 394 -19.51 -3.96 12.59
N THR A 395 -20.46 -4.12 13.52
CA THR A 395 -21.59 -3.19 13.68
C THR A 395 -21.34 -2.10 14.72
N THR A 396 -20.17 -2.08 15.37
CA THR A 396 -19.90 -1.17 16.48
C THR A 396 -18.57 -0.45 16.32
N ARG A 397 -18.47 0.76 16.86
CA ARG A 397 -17.20 1.50 16.93
C ARG A 397 -17.02 2.12 18.30
N SER A 398 -15.92 1.82 18.98
CA SER A 398 -15.65 2.42 20.28
C SER A 398 -15.00 3.81 20.15
N ARG A 399 -15.19 4.68 21.15
CA ARG A 399 -14.52 5.97 21.27
C ARG A 399 -13.59 5.96 22.48
N PRO A 400 -12.27 6.19 22.30
CA PRO A 400 -11.35 6.27 23.42
C PRO A 400 -11.68 7.46 24.31
N ALA A 401 -11.48 7.27 25.61
CA ALA A 401 -11.56 8.38 26.56
C ALA A 401 -10.49 9.43 26.24
N GLY A 402 -10.84 10.71 26.31
CA GLY A 402 -9.92 11.81 25.99
C GLY A 402 -10.67 13.12 25.76
N THR A 403 -9.92 14.20 25.55
CA THR A 403 -10.49 15.50 25.15
C THR A 403 -10.36 15.68 23.64
N ALA A 404 -11.35 16.29 22.99
CA ALA A 404 -11.27 16.57 21.56
C ALA A 404 -10.08 17.50 21.27
N TYR A 405 -9.23 17.10 20.33
CA TYR A 405 -8.22 17.93 19.73
C TYR A 405 -8.86 18.80 18.65
N SER A 406 -8.65 20.10 18.73
CA SER A 406 -9.16 21.07 17.77
C SER A 406 -8.19 22.24 17.63
N THR A 407 -7.99 22.70 16.40
CA THR A 407 -7.15 23.86 16.08
C THR A 407 -7.90 24.79 15.15
N GLU A 408 -7.60 26.09 15.20
CA GLU A 408 -8.16 27.08 14.30
C GLU A 408 -7.04 27.82 13.53
N PRO A 409 -7.04 27.81 12.19
CA PRO A 409 -7.96 27.04 11.34
C PRO A 409 -7.79 25.53 11.53
N GLY A 410 -8.83 24.76 11.18
CA GLY A 410 -8.79 23.30 11.16
C GLY A 410 -7.77 22.75 10.14
N PRO A 411 -7.74 21.42 9.92
CA PRO A 411 -6.80 20.80 8.98
C PRO A 411 -6.90 21.43 7.59
N GLY A 412 -5.75 21.74 6.99
CA GLY A 412 -5.68 22.26 5.63
C GLY A 412 -6.06 21.19 4.61
N TYR A 413 -6.69 21.60 3.50
CA TYR A 413 -6.96 20.69 2.39
C TYR A 413 -5.70 20.41 1.56
N LEU A 414 -5.59 19.18 1.07
CA LEU A 414 -4.71 18.80 -0.04
C LEU A 414 -5.53 18.76 -1.34
N CYS A 415 -4.85 18.69 -2.49
CA CYS A 415 -5.47 18.44 -3.79
C CYS A 415 -6.65 19.39 -4.10
N GLY A 416 -6.52 20.67 -3.72
CA GLY A 416 -7.56 21.68 -3.89
C GLY A 416 -8.88 21.42 -3.16
N GLY A 417 -8.90 20.53 -2.17
CA GLY A 417 -10.12 20.05 -1.51
C GLY A 417 -10.83 18.92 -2.25
N SER A 418 -10.19 18.32 -3.25
CA SER A 418 -10.71 17.14 -3.94
C SER A 418 -10.80 15.94 -2.98
N TYR A 419 -11.76 15.05 -3.25
CA TYR A 419 -11.93 13.80 -2.50
C TYR A 419 -11.09 12.64 -3.05
N THR A 420 -10.43 12.84 -4.17
CA THR A 420 -9.36 11.98 -4.67
C THR A 420 -8.19 12.88 -5.00
N CYS A 421 -6.99 12.48 -4.62
CA CYS A 421 -5.80 12.93 -5.32
C CYS A 421 -5.68 11.95 -6.48
N ASP A 422 -6.61 12.04 -7.44
CA ASP A 422 -6.38 11.44 -8.74
C ASP A 422 -5.25 12.26 -9.36
N ASP A 423 -4.18 11.56 -9.77
CA ASP A 423 -3.08 12.01 -10.64
C ASP A 423 -3.32 13.44 -11.09
N CYS A 424 -2.77 14.34 -10.25
CA CYS A 424 -2.35 15.69 -10.55
C CYS A 424 -3.28 16.56 -11.43
N THR A 425 -3.67 17.71 -10.87
CA THR A 425 -3.93 18.86 -11.74
C THR A 425 -2.59 19.49 -11.99
N ASP A 426 -2.22 19.69 -13.26
CA ASP A 426 -1.07 20.52 -13.65
C ASP A 426 -1.02 21.79 -12.78
N ASP A 427 -0.13 21.81 -11.78
CA ASP A 427 0.13 22.93 -10.86
C ASP A 427 0.78 24.11 -11.61
N CYS A 428 1.23 23.82 -12.83
CA CYS A 428 1.88 24.70 -13.77
C CYS A 428 1.70 24.12 -15.19
N THR A 429 1.96 24.93 -16.20
CA THR A 429 1.95 24.51 -17.61
C THR A 429 3.32 23.99 -18.03
N LEU A 430 3.39 23.01 -18.94
CA LEU A 430 4.67 22.45 -19.39
C LEU A 430 5.65 23.56 -19.82
N ASN A 431 6.87 23.53 -19.28
CA ASN A 431 7.92 24.55 -19.41
C ASN A 431 7.66 25.88 -18.69
N GLU A 432 6.62 26.00 -17.88
CA GLU A 432 6.42 27.14 -16.99
C GLU A 432 7.51 27.13 -15.91
N THR A 433 8.04 28.31 -15.62
CA THR A 433 9.00 28.52 -14.55
C THR A 433 8.54 29.68 -13.68
N GLY A 434 9.03 29.73 -12.44
CA GLY A 434 8.72 30.83 -11.57
C GLY A 434 9.57 30.87 -10.32
N CYS A 435 9.32 31.89 -9.50
CA CYS A 435 10.06 32.12 -8.27
C CYS A 435 9.22 31.83 -7.04
N ASN A 436 9.82 31.13 -6.09
CA ASN A 436 9.26 30.93 -4.76
C ASN A 436 9.54 32.13 -3.87
N THR A 437 8.71 32.30 -2.84
CA THR A 437 8.84 33.41 -1.89
C THR A 437 10.11 33.37 -1.03
N ASP A 438 10.77 32.21 -0.98
CA ASP A 438 12.03 31.98 -0.27
C ASP A 438 13.28 32.28 -1.13
N GLY A 439 13.10 32.65 -2.41
CA GLY A 439 14.17 33.02 -3.33
C GLY A 439 14.64 31.89 -4.25
N SER A 440 14.13 30.67 -4.08
CA SER A 440 14.39 29.54 -4.98
C SER A 440 13.60 29.67 -6.29
N ARG A 441 14.05 29.03 -7.37
CA ARG A 441 13.25 28.89 -8.60
C ARG A 441 12.44 27.59 -8.58
N TRP A 442 11.48 27.47 -9.48
CA TRP A 442 10.81 26.21 -9.79
C TRP A 442 10.64 26.05 -11.29
N VAL A 443 10.63 24.80 -11.75
CA VAL A 443 10.33 24.43 -13.14
C VAL A 443 9.17 23.46 -13.16
N CYS A 444 8.36 23.52 -14.20
CA CYS A 444 7.22 22.66 -14.36
C CYS A 444 7.62 21.29 -14.93
N GLY A 445 7.38 20.21 -14.18
CA GLY A 445 7.71 18.83 -14.59
C GLY A 445 7.16 17.80 -13.59
N GLN A 446 7.30 16.51 -13.91
CA GLN A 446 6.86 15.42 -13.03
C GLN A 446 7.84 15.26 -11.87
N ALA A 447 7.39 15.53 -10.64
CA ALA A 447 8.24 15.44 -9.44
C ALA A 447 8.13 14.09 -8.74
N ASP A 448 7.06 13.34 -9.02
CA ASP A 448 6.77 12.04 -8.41
C ASP A 448 6.31 11.02 -9.46
N SER A 449 5.71 9.91 -9.01
CA SER A 449 5.29 8.80 -9.86
C SER A 449 4.00 9.06 -10.65
N ASP A 450 3.41 10.25 -10.53
CA ASP A 450 2.19 10.61 -11.24
C ASP A 450 2.44 11.21 -12.64
N THR A 451 1.37 11.39 -13.42
CA THR A 451 1.46 11.76 -14.84
C THR A 451 1.46 13.25 -15.15
N CYS A 452 1.42 14.15 -14.17
CA CYS A 452 1.19 15.57 -14.43
C CYS A 452 2.23 16.47 -13.79
N LEU A 453 2.02 17.77 -13.99
CA LEU A 453 3.10 18.72 -13.92
C LEU A 453 3.10 19.46 -12.58
N ASP A 454 4.16 19.24 -11.81
CA ASP A 454 4.44 19.87 -10.54
C ASP A 454 5.42 21.03 -10.69
N ARG A 455 5.40 21.91 -9.69
CA ARG A 455 6.45 22.92 -9.51
C ARG A 455 7.63 22.32 -8.77
N ILE A 456 8.55 21.72 -9.52
CA ILE A 456 9.79 21.16 -8.98
C ILE A 456 10.66 22.29 -8.45
N ARG A 457 10.90 22.31 -7.14
CA ARG A 457 11.70 23.34 -6.46
C ARG A 457 13.19 23.16 -6.73
N ILE A 458 13.85 24.21 -7.21
CA ILE A 458 15.30 24.27 -7.45
C ILE A 458 15.89 25.42 -6.62
N GLU A 459 16.88 25.10 -5.78
CA GLU A 459 17.62 26.10 -5.02
C GLU A 459 18.50 26.94 -5.96
N CYS A 460 18.42 28.27 -5.82
CA CYS A 460 19.38 29.14 -6.49
C CYS A 460 20.71 29.13 -5.72
N PRO A 461 21.87 29.28 -6.40
CA PRO A 461 23.16 29.44 -5.74
C PRO A 461 23.14 30.56 -4.70
N GLU A 462 23.87 30.43 -3.58
CA GLU A 462 23.83 31.34 -2.42
C GLU A 462 24.02 32.83 -2.76
N THR A 463 24.60 33.15 -3.93
CA THR A 463 24.85 34.52 -4.41
C THR A 463 23.74 35.09 -5.31
N MET A 464 22.69 34.33 -5.63
CA MET A 464 21.66 34.70 -6.61
C MET A 464 20.25 34.50 -6.04
N ALA A 465 19.32 35.35 -6.45
CA ALA A 465 17.90 35.20 -6.15
C ALA A 465 17.15 34.91 -7.45
N CYS A 466 16.05 34.16 -7.35
CA CYS A 466 15.18 33.95 -8.50
C CYS A 466 14.55 35.28 -8.97
N VAL A 467 14.62 35.56 -10.27
CA VAL A 467 13.95 36.67 -10.95
C VAL A 467 13.29 36.11 -12.21
N ASP A 468 11.99 36.35 -12.39
CA ASP A 468 11.20 35.91 -13.56
C ASP A 468 11.34 34.41 -13.94
N GLY A 469 11.56 33.54 -12.95
CA GLY A 469 11.63 32.09 -13.14
C GLY A 469 13.04 31.53 -13.36
N THR A 470 14.06 32.38 -13.41
CA THR A 470 15.47 31.98 -13.53
C THR A 470 16.28 32.42 -12.31
N CYS A 471 17.36 31.69 -12.01
CA CYS A 471 18.29 32.12 -10.96
C CYS A 471 19.23 33.17 -11.56
N GLY A 472 19.11 34.42 -11.13
CA GLY A 472 19.72 35.54 -11.84
C GLY A 472 18.86 35.98 -13.02
N GLY A 473 18.50 37.27 -13.08
CA GLY A 473 17.76 37.85 -14.20
C GLY A 473 18.69 38.57 -15.17
N ASP A 474 18.31 38.62 -16.45
CA ASP A 474 18.66 39.51 -17.60
C ASP A 474 20.05 40.16 -17.76
N ASP A 475 21.01 39.97 -16.86
CA ASP A 475 22.33 40.59 -16.85
C ASP A 475 23.47 39.54 -17.00
N CYS A 476 23.20 38.37 -17.58
CA CYS A 476 24.30 37.53 -18.05
C CYS A 476 24.88 38.16 -19.34
N THR A 477 26.20 38.05 -19.52
CA THR A 477 26.91 38.56 -20.71
C THR A 477 27.54 37.36 -21.37
N ASP A 478 27.36 37.16 -22.67
CA ASP A 478 28.05 36.09 -23.41
C ASP A 478 29.56 36.19 -23.16
N ASP A 479 30.11 35.16 -22.50
CA ASP A 479 31.53 35.10 -22.16
C ASP A 479 32.37 34.71 -23.39
N CYS A 480 31.72 34.22 -24.46
CA CYS A 480 32.33 33.79 -25.71
C CYS A 480 31.38 33.90 -26.92
N THR A 481 31.88 33.69 -28.14
CA THR A 481 31.06 33.65 -29.37
C THR A 481 30.87 32.20 -29.84
N ILE A 482 29.67 31.82 -30.29
CA ILE A 482 29.40 30.50 -30.89
C ILE A 482 30.48 30.16 -31.93
N GLY A 483 31.13 29.01 -31.73
CA GLY A 483 32.24 28.53 -32.55
C GLY A 483 33.64 28.90 -32.04
N ASP A 484 33.76 29.72 -30.98
CA ASP A 484 35.04 29.91 -30.30
C ASP A 484 35.48 28.56 -29.71
N THR A 485 36.69 28.15 -30.07
CA THR A 485 37.33 26.93 -29.57
C THR A 485 38.75 27.24 -29.12
N GLY A 486 39.26 26.45 -28.19
CA GLY A 486 40.62 26.61 -27.71
C GLY A 486 41.00 25.56 -26.69
N CYS A 487 42.14 25.74 -26.04
CA CYS A 487 42.66 24.82 -25.05
C CYS A 487 42.68 25.48 -23.68
N SER A 488 41.96 24.89 -22.72
CA SER A 488 42.02 25.29 -21.31
C SER A 488 43.35 24.86 -20.70
N ASP A 489 43.84 23.68 -21.09
CA ASP A 489 45.21 23.23 -20.85
C ASP A 489 45.66 22.22 -21.93
N ASN A 490 46.78 21.51 -21.72
CA ASN A 490 47.31 20.56 -22.70
C ASN A 490 46.44 19.30 -22.88
N SER A 491 45.50 19.04 -21.98
CA SER A 491 44.63 17.86 -21.96
C SER A 491 43.16 18.19 -22.22
N THR A 492 42.78 19.47 -22.19
CA THR A 492 41.38 19.91 -22.22
C THR A 492 41.17 20.99 -23.28
N ARG A 493 40.25 20.72 -24.22
CA ARG A 493 39.74 21.72 -25.17
C ARG A 493 38.46 22.35 -24.63
N TYR A 494 38.13 23.56 -25.05
CA TYR A 494 36.83 24.17 -24.79
C TYR A 494 36.12 24.50 -26.10
N ILE A 495 34.79 24.55 -26.05
CA ILE A 495 33.94 25.16 -27.08
C ILE A 495 33.00 26.18 -26.44
N CYS A 496 32.61 27.20 -27.19
CA CYS A 496 31.59 28.13 -26.76
C CYS A 496 30.18 27.61 -27.07
N THR A 497 29.42 27.26 -26.04
CA THR A 497 28.05 26.73 -26.11
C THR A 497 27.27 27.12 -24.84
N GLU A 498 25.95 26.90 -24.79
CA GLU A 498 25.17 27.09 -23.55
C GLU A 498 25.67 26.12 -22.47
N GLY A 499 26.10 26.64 -21.31
CA GLY A 499 26.86 25.91 -20.28
C GLY A 499 26.04 24.93 -19.43
N GLY A 500 24.72 24.91 -19.59
CA GLY A 500 23.82 24.05 -18.82
C GLY A 500 23.63 24.50 -17.36
N ASP A 501 24.08 25.70 -16.99
CA ASP A 501 23.83 26.31 -15.68
C ASP A 501 22.46 27.01 -15.58
N GLY A 502 21.75 27.06 -16.71
CA GLY A 502 20.36 27.47 -16.81
C GLY A 502 20.16 28.98 -16.95
N ASP A 503 21.15 29.71 -17.43
CA ASP A 503 20.95 31.00 -18.09
C ASP A 503 20.98 30.87 -19.63
N SER A 504 20.68 31.96 -20.36
CA SER A 504 20.61 31.96 -21.83
C SER A 504 21.89 32.46 -22.51
N CYS A 505 22.98 32.60 -21.76
CA CYS A 505 24.24 33.16 -22.26
C CYS A 505 25.21 32.07 -22.71
N MET A 506 26.16 32.46 -23.56
CA MET A 506 27.17 31.53 -24.07
C MET A 506 28.38 31.43 -23.13
N ASP A 507 28.76 30.20 -22.78
CA ASP A 507 29.89 29.90 -21.89
C ASP A 507 30.94 29.01 -22.56
N PHE A 508 32.15 29.02 -21.99
CA PHE A 508 33.17 28.03 -22.33
C PHE A 508 32.90 26.70 -21.63
N VAL A 509 32.61 25.66 -22.41
CA VAL A 509 32.45 24.29 -21.91
C VAL A 509 33.69 23.47 -22.23
N ASP A 510 34.28 22.86 -21.21
CA ASP A 510 35.50 22.05 -21.28
C ASP A 510 35.24 20.58 -21.66
N PHE A 511 36.13 20.01 -22.48
CA PHE A 511 36.14 18.62 -22.93
C PHE A 511 37.56 18.05 -22.82
N GLU A 512 37.70 16.92 -22.13
CA GLU A 512 38.97 16.21 -22.05
C GLU A 512 39.31 15.51 -23.37
N CYS A 513 40.56 15.63 -23.83
CA CYS A 513 41.02 15.05 -25.09
C CYS A 513 41.20 13.52 -25.10
N GLY A 514 40.96 12.86 -23.97
CA GLY A 514 41.18 11.41 -23.82
C GLY A 514 42.65 11.01 -23.78
N THR A 515 42.90 9.73 -23.54
CA THR A 515 44.26 9.21 -23.33
C THR A 515 45.08 9.23 -24.62
N GLY A 516 46.25 9.87 -24.61
CA GLY A 516 47.19 9.85 -25.74
C GLY A 516 47.02 10.95 -26.79
N ARG A 517 46.15 11.94 -26.53
CA ARG A 517 45.97 13.15 -27.34
C ARG A 517 46.29 14.40 -26.52
N GLU A 518 46.74 15.47 -27.17
CA GLU A 518 47.03 16.76 -26.56
C GLU A 518 46.19 17.85 -27.25
N CYS A 519 45.63 18.78 -26.48
CA CYS A 519 44.92 19.92 -27.05
C CYS A 519 45.92 20.86 -27.73
N THR A 520 45.73 21.09 -29.03
CA THR A 520 46.51 22.03 -29.85
C THR A 520 45.55 22.90 -30.64
N GLU A 521 45.55 24.21 -30.37
CA GLU A 521 44.70 25.20 -31.08
C GLU A 521 43.20 24.86 -31.07
N GLY A 522 42.70 24.27 -29.97
CA GLY A 522 41.28 23.89 -29.82
C GLY A 522 40.92 22.49 -30.33
N LEU A 523 41.91 21.75 -30.85
CA LEU A 523 41.74 20.38 -31.34
C LEU A 523 42.51 19.38 -30.48
N CYS A 524 41.88 18.25 -30.19
CA CYS A 524 42.49 17.13 -29.51
C CYS A 524 43.23 16.27 -30.53
N LEU A 525 44.53 16.50 -30.68
CA LEU A 525 45.36 15.86 -31.70
C LEU A 525 46.38 14.91 -31.04
N PRO A 526 46.75 13.79 -31.69
CA PRO A 526 47.83 12.94 -31.17
C PRO A 526 49.18 13.67 -31.22
N PRO A 527 50.09 13.41 -30.26
CA PRO A 527 51.35 14.12 -30.15
C PRO A 527 52.27 13.86 -31.35
N ASN A 528 52.90 14.94 -31.84
CA ASN A 528 53.84 14.96 -32.97
C ASN A 528 53.25 14.71 -34.37
N GLY A 529 51.94 14.90 -34.58
CA GLY A 529 51.30 14.75 -35.89
C GLY A 529 51.22 13.31 -36.40
N ALA A 530 51.36 12.34 -35.50
CA ALA A 530 51.01 10.95 -35.76
C ALA A 530 49.48 10.79 -35.70
N CYS A 531 48.93 9.74 -36.33
CA CYS A 531 47.49 9.51 -36.31
C CYS A 531 46.94 8.99 -34.97
N GLY A 532 47.79 8.47 -34.08
CA GLY A 532 47.31 7.86 -32.83
C GLY A 532 46.26 6.78 -33.12
N ASP A 533 45.07 6.92 -32.53
CA ASP A 533 43.92 6.05 -32.72
C ASP A 533 42.94 6.51 -33.83
N LEU A 534 43.23 7.63 -34.52
CA LEU A 534 42.40 8.12 -35.61
C LEU A 534 42.54 7.23 -36.85
N THR A 535 41.41 6.87 -37.45
CA THR A 535 41.32 6.12 -38.71
C THR A 535 40.95 7.06 -39.87
N TYR A 536 40.80 6.49 -41.08
CA TYR A 536 40.28 7.21 -42.24
C TYR A 536 38.81 7.64 -42.06
N ASP A 537 38.08 6.98 -41.16
CA ASP A 537 36.67 7.30 -40.88
C ASP A 537 36.56 8.69 -40.25
N GLY A 538 37.58 9.12 -39.50
CA GLY A 538 37.64 10.44 -38.90
C GLY A 538 36.69 10.65 -37.72
N GLU A 539 36.65 11.89 -37.25
CA GLU A 539 35.72 12.38 -36.23
C GLU A 539 35.49 13.88 -36.42
N CYS A 540 34.36 14.38 -35.93
CA CYS A 540 34.10 15.81 -35.85
C CYS A 540 34.52 16.38 -34.48
N GLN A 541 35.16 17.53 -34.53
CA GLN A 541 35.74 18.21 -33.39
C GLN A 541 35.24 19.66 -33.36
N GLY A 542 33.93 19.84 -33.17
CA GLY A 542 33.22 21.08 -33.49
C GLY A 542 32.98 21.16 -35.00
N THR A 543 33.30 22.29 -35.62
CA THR A 543 33.21 22.46 -37.09
C THR A 543 34.35 21.80 -37.86
N TRP A 544 35.32 21.21 -37.17
CA TRP A 544 36.51 20.61 -37.77
C TRP A 544 36.31 19.13 -38.07
N SER A 545 36.63 18.71 -39.30
CA SER A 545 36.86 17.29 -39.61
C SER A 545 38.31 16.94 -39.32
N VAL A 546 38.54 15.86 -38.58
CA VAL A 546 39.87 15.36 -38.21
C VAL A 546 39.95 13.87 -38.52
N TYR A 547 40.89 13.45 -39.37
CA TYR A 547 41.05 12.05 -39.76
C TYR A 547 42.50 11.70 -40.10
N CYS A 548 42.76 10.41 -40.27
CA CYS A 548 44.05 9.89 -40.71
C CYS A 548 43.95 9.25 -42.09
N ASP A 549 44.72 9.74 -43.06
CA ASP A 549 44.84 9.10 -44.38
C ASP A 549 46.28 8.66 -44.63
N GLU A 550 46.47 7.39 -44.99
CA GLU A 550 47.78 6.76 -45.22
C GLU A 550 48.87 7.03 -44.14
N GLY A 551 48.48 7.33 -42.89
CA GLY A 551 49.39 7.63 -41.78
C GLY A 551 49.74 9.11 -41.63
N GLU A 552 49.11 9.99 -42.39
CA GLU A 552 49.16 11.45 -42.27
C GLU A 552 47.88 11.96 -41.58
N LEU A 553 48.06 12.79 -40.55
CA LEU A 553 46.96 13.43 -39.84
C LEU A 553 46.46 14.62 -40.68
N ILE A 554 45.18 14.60 -41.04
CA ILE A 554 44.51 15.63 -41.83
C ILE A 554 43.39 16.24 -40.99
N TYR A 555 43.33 17.58 -40.98
CA TYR A 555 42.23 18.31 -40.35
C TYR A 555 41.97 19.64 -41.05
N TYR A 556 40.70 20.01 -41.15
CA TYR A 556 40.26 21.29 -41.73
C TYR A 556 38.92 21.72 -41.14
N ASP A 557 38.70 23.04 -41.14
CA ASP A 557 37.49 23.66 -40.61
C ASP A 557 36.42 23.76 -41.70
N CYS A 558 35.30 23.05 -41.52
CA CYS A 558 34.17 23.09 -42.44
C CYS A 558 33.50 24.47 -42.47
N ALA A 559 33.62 25.24 -41.38
CA ALA A 559 33.03 26.57 -41.30
C ALA A 559 33.67 27.56 -42.29
N GLU A 560 34.94 27.37 -42.68
CA GLU A 560 35.61 28.22 -43.68
C GLU A 560 34.91 28.16 -45.06
N GLU A 561 34.28 27.04 -45.38
CA GLU A 561 33.51 26.83 -46.61
C GLU A 561 32.00 27.03 -46.41
N GLY A 562 31.56 27.48 -45.23
CA GLY A 562 30.15 27.63 -44.86
C GLY A 562 29.42 26.28 -44.72
N MET A 563 30.17 25.24 -44.37
CA MET A 563 29.71 23.86 -44.17
C MET A 563 29.81 23.49 -42.69
N VAL A 564 29.18 22.37 -42.31
CA VAL A 564 29.30 21.75 -40.98
C VAL A 564 30.04 20.42 -41.11
N CYS A 565 30.74 20.00 -40.07
CA CYS A 565 31.35 18.68 -40.04
C CYS A 565 30.27 17.66 -39.67
N GLY A 566 30.08 16.63 -40.49
CA GLY A 566 29.09 15.59 -40.20
C GLY A 566 29.48 14.24 -40.79
N PHE A 567 28.79 13.19 -40.36
CA PHE A 567 29.04 11.83 -40.83
C PHE A 567 28.33 11.57 -42.17
N ILE A 568 29.10 11.25 -43.22
CA ILE A 568 28.53 10.94 -44.53
C ILE A 568 28.21 9.44 -44.60
N SER A 569 26.99 9.08 -44.20
CA SER A 569 26.51 7.69 -44.14
C SER A 569 26.65 6.87 -45.44
N GLY A 570 26.66 7.54 -46.60
CA GLY A 570 26.86 6.89 -47.90
C GLY A 570 28.31 6.50 -48.21
N GLU A 571 29.28 7.10 -47.52
CA GLU A 571 30.72 6.96 -47.80
C GLU A 571 31.50 6.44 -46.58
N GLY A 572 30.92 6.52 -45.37
CA GLY A 572 31.43 5.86 -44.17
C GLY A 572 32.48 6.64 -43.38
N TYR A 573 32.58 7.96 -43.58
CA TYR A 573 33.54 8.84 -42.90
C TYR A 573 32.95 10.21 -42.58
N TYR A 574 33.58 10.95 -41.66
CA TYR A 574 33.25 12.33 -41.27
C TYR A 574 33.93 13.34 -42.20
N ASP A 575 33.15 14.25 -42.81
CA ASP A 575 33.65 15.29 -43.71
C ASP A 575 32.72 16.52 -43.71
N CYS A 576 33.16 17.58 -44.38
CA CYS A 576 32.37 18.80 -44.51
C CYS A 576 31.17 18.59 -45.43
N MET A 577 30.00 18.91 -44.91
CA MET A 577 28.73 18.81 -45.64
C MET A 577 27.94 20.11 -45.60
N ALA A 578 27.14 20.34 -46.63
CA ALA A 578 26.28 21.53 -46.69
C ALA A 578 25.26 21.49 -45.54
N PRO A 579 24.99 22.62 -44.87
CA PRO A 579 23.95 22.71 -43.86
C PRO A 579 22.60 22.49 -44.56
N THR A 580 22.06 21.28 -44.42
CA THR A 580 20.75 20.94 -44.96
C THR A 580 19.72 21.19 -43.87
N ALA A 581 18.47 21.50 -44.24
CA ALA A 581 17.38 21.44 -43.27
C ALA A 581 17.34 20.01 -42.72
N CYS A 582 17.77 19.85 -41.49
CA CYS A 582 17.81 18.60 -40.77
C CYS A 582 16.37 18.16 -40.44
N THR A 583 16.21 16.90 -40.06
CA THR A 583 14.94 16.31 -39.67
C THR A 583 15.17 15.62 -38.35
N ASP A 584 14.31 15.85 -37.37
CA ASP A 584 14.40 15.22 -36.06
C ASP A 584 14.34 13.69 -36.21
N ASP A 585 15.42 13.02 -35.81
CA ASP A 585 15.57 11.56 -35.84
C ASP A 585 14.97 10.91 -34.57
N CYS A 586 14.64 11.72 -33.56
CA CYS A 586 14.01 11.33 -32.31
C CYS A 586 13.15 12.47 -31.72
N VAL A 587 12.33 12.17 -30.70
CA VAL A 587 11.53 13.17 -29.98
C VAL A 587 12.19 13.52 -28.63
N PRO A 588 12.20 14.79 -28.18
CA PRO A 588 12.75 15.16 -26.87
C PRO A 588 12.21 14.27 -25.73
N GLY A 589 13.11 13.69 -24.95
CA GLY A 589 12.78 12.76 -23.86
C GLY A 589 12.63 11.28 -24.28
N GLU A 590 12.72 10.95 -25.57
CA GLU A 590 12.76 9.57 -26.04
C GLU A 590 14.13 8.93 -25.69
N THR A 591 14.10 7.68 -25.22
CA THR A 591 15.31 6.87 -24.96
C THR A 591 15.25 5.53 -25.69
N SER A 592 16.41 4.98 -26.04
CA SER A 592 16.56 3.69 -26.71
C SER A 592 17.91 3.06 -26.35
N CYS A 593 18.17 1.80 -26.72
CA CYS A 593 19.47 1.17 -26.50
C CYS A 593 20.33 1.15 -27.76
N SER A 594 21.64 1.31 -27.57
CA SER A 594 22.62 1.07 -28.63
C SER A 594 22.60 -0.40 -29.07
N ASN A 595 23.05 -0.66 -30.31
CA ASN A 595 23.00 -2.02 -30.89
C ASN A 595 23.86 -3.06 -30.13
N ASP A 596 24.86 -2.60 -29.39
CA ASP A 596 25.75 -3.41 -28.55
C ASP A 596 25.41 -3.33 -27.06
N THR A 597 24.29 -2.66 -26.70
CA THR A 597 23.74 -2.55 -25.34
C THR A 597 24.70 -1.96 -24.31
N SER A 598 25.81 -1.34 -24.72
CA SER A 598 26.72 -0.66 -23.78
C SER A 598 26.30 0.77 -23.47
N GLU A 599 25.34 1.33 -24.22
CA GLU A 599 24.97 2.74 -24.15
C GLU A 599 23.46 2.92 -24.27
N VAL A 600 22.91 3.88 -23.52
CA VAL A 600 21.56 4.41 -23.73
C VAL A 600 21.64 5.52 -24.76
N LEU A 601 20.81 5.46 -25.79
CA LEU A 601 20.57 6.54 -26.74
C LEU A 601 19.53 7.48 -26.13
N VAL A 602 19.90 8.71 -25.83
CA VAL A 602 19.00 9.77 -25.35
C VAL A 602 18.78 10.79 -26.46
N CYS A 603 17.55 11.25 -26.66
CA CYS A 603 17.27 12.27 -27.67
C CYS A 603 17.70 13.67 -27.21
N ALA A 604 18.59 14.32 -27.95
CA ALA A 604 19.14 15.65 -27.64
C ALA A 604 19.34 16.50 -28.91
N GLU A 605 19.32 17.84 -28.81
CA GLU A 605 19.65 18.73 -29.93
C GLU A 605 21.12 18.52 -30.36
N ALA A 606 21.34 18.48 -31.67
CA ALA A 606 22.46 17.82 -32.31
C ALA A 606 23.87 18.31 -31.93
N PHE A 607 24.77 17.33 -31.90
CA PHE A 607 26.22 17.40 -31.63
C PHE A 607 27.05 17.61 -32.92
N ASP A 608 26.44 17.53 -34.11
CA ASP A 608 27.07 17.68 -35.42
C ASP A 608 26.98 19.12 -36.00
N GLY A 609 26.42 20.03 -35.20
CA GLY A 609 26.35 21.46 -35.51
C GLY A 609 25.16 21.87 -36.37
N ASP A 610 24.13 21.02 -36.50
CA ASP A 610 22.80 21.44 -36.94
C ASP A 610 21.83 21.71 -35.76
N ASN A 611 20.58 22.10 -36.07
CA ASN A 611 19.58 22.52 -35.08
C ASN A 611 18.45 21.49 -34.89
N CYS A 612 18.69 20.19 -35.13
CA CYS A 612 17.67 19.14 -35.01
C CYS A 612 17.94 18.16 -33.87
N TRP A 613 16.95 17.32 -33.56
CA TRP A 613 17.03 16.34 -32.48
C TRP A 613 17.61 15.00 -32.96
N ASP A 614 18.72 14.58 -32.36
CA ASP A 614 19.45 13.37 -32.68
C ASP A 614 19.62 12.43 -31.47
N TRP A 615 19.83 11.15 -31.76
CA TRP A 615 20.16 10.13 -30.78
C TRP A 615 21.59 10.31 -30.28
N LYS A 616 21.75 10.66 -29.00
CA LYS A 616 23.04 10.77 -28.33
C LYS A 616 23.34 9.51 -27.51
N PRO A 617 24.42 8.78 -27.79
CA PRO A 617 24.86 7.70 -26.91
C PRO A 617 25.38 8.26 -25.59
N GLN A 618 24.87 7.69 -24.51
CA GLN A 618 25.32 7.87 -23.14
C GLN A 618 25.76 6.51 -22.63
N ALA A 619 27.07 6.36 -22.40
CA ALA A 619 27.63 5.12 -21.87
C ALA A 619 27.00 4.78 -20.52
N CYS A 620 26.63 3.51 -20.35
CA CYS A 620 26.28 3.00 -19.05
C CYS A 620 27.53 2.93 -18.16
N GLU A 621 27.37 3.17 -16.86
CA GLU A 621 28.46 3.05 -15.90
C GLU A 621 29.02 1.62 -15.89
N ASP A 622 30.29 1.47 -15.46
CA ASP A 622 30.95 0.16 -15.42
C ASP A 622 30.11 -0.86 -14.62
N GLY A 623 29.68 -1.93 -15.28
CA GLY A 623 28.81 -2.96 -14.68
C GLY A 623 27.32 -2.81 -15.02
N PHE A 624 26.94 -1.90 -15.91
CA PHE A 624 25.57 -1.71 -16.39
C PHE A 624 25.49 -1.90 -17.92
N THR A 625 24.42 -2.55 -18.40
CA THR A 625 24.07 -2.64 -19.83
C THR A 625 22.73 -1.99 -20.09
N CYS A 626 22.53 -1.45 -21.29
CA CYS A 626 21.27 -0.85 -21.69
C CYS A 626 20.22 -1.92 -21.96
N GLN A 627 19.09 -1.83 -21.26
CA GLN A 627 17.87 -2.58 -21.53
C GLN A 627 16.67 -1.63 -21.54
N ASP A 628 15.82 -1.74 -22.57
CA ASP A 628 14.60 -0.93 -22.76
C ASP A 628 14.79 0.60 -22.66
N GLY A 629 15.96 1.10 -23.06
CA GLY A 629 16.29 2.53 -23.06
C GLY A 629 16.80 3.07 -21.73
N ALA A 630 17.24 2.20 -20.81
CA ALA A 630 17.87 2.56 -19.54
C ALA A 630 19.08 1.68 -19.23
N CYS A 631 20.07 2.23 -18.52
CA CYS A 631 21.21 1.45 -18.01
C CYS A 631 20.76 0.63 -16.80
N VAL A 632 20.82 -0.68 -16.92
CA VAL A 632 20.50 -1.66 -15.87
C VAL A 632 21.76 -2.43 -15.48
N GLU A 633 21.90 -2.80 -14.21
CA GLU A 633 23.12 -3.48 -13.73
C GLU A 633 23.22 -4.88 -14.37
N ASP A 634 24.37 -5.17 -14.96
CA ASP A 634 24.73 -6.47 -15.51
C ASP A 634 24.93 -7.44 -14.33
N CYS A 635 23.85 -8.11 -13.92
CA CYS A 635 23.92 -9.12 -12.88
C CYS A 635 24.10 -10.52 -13.50
N THR A 636 24.95 -11.33 -12.87
CA THR A 636 25.11 -12.76 -13.21
C THR A 636 24.76 -13.58 -11.99
N ASP A 637 23.89 -14.59 -12.16
CA ASP A 637 23.49 -15.50 -11.08
C ASP A 637 24.71 -16.07 -10.34
N GLU A 638 24.90 -15.67 -9.08
CA GLU A 638 26.01 -16.10 -8.23
C GLU A 638 25.80 -17.51 -7.64
N CYS A 639 24.58 -18.01 -7.75
CA CYS A 639 24.14 -19.29 -7.22
C CYS A 639 22.94 -19.82 -8.00
N VAL A 640 22.58 -21.09 -7.76
CA VAL A 640 21.42 -21.69 -8.39
C VAL A 640 20.20 -21.58 -7.48
N GLU A 641 19.02 -21.33 -8.05
CA GLU A 641 17.76 -21.22 -7.30
C GLU A 641 17.57 -22.39 -6.32
N GLY A 642 17.43 -22.07 -5.03
CA GLY A 642 17.29 -23.03 -3.94
C GLY A 642 18.60 -23.63 -3.39
N GLU A 643 19.77 -23.18 -3.86
CA GLU A 643 21.06 -23.52 -3.28
C GLU A 643 21.24 -22.84 -1.91
N VAL A 644 21.80 -23.58 -0.95
CA VAL A 644 22.13 -23.10 0.40
C VAL A 644 23.54 -23.55 0.78
N GLY A 645 24.23 -22.79 1.61
CA GLY A 645 25.57 -23.13 2.05
C GLY A 645 26.02 -22.37 3.29
N CYS A 646 27.21 -22.69 3.78
CA CYS A 646 27.82 -21.97 4.89
C CYS A 646 28.85 -20.98 4.36
N SER A 647 28.91 -19.80 4.97
CA SER A 647 29.95 -18.81 4.68
C SER A 647 31.32 -19.34 5.14
N GLU A 648 32.36 -19.08 4.35
CA GLU A 648 33.71 -19.60 4.64
C GLU A 648 34.45 -18.75 5.69
N ASP A 649 34.05 -17.48 5.85
CA ASP A 649 34.79 -16.48 6.63
C ASP A 649 34.09 -16.09 7.94
N ILE A 650 32.81 -16.41 8.10
CA ILE A 650 32.00 -16.11 9.28
C ILE A 650 31.03 -17.25 9.60
N ASP A 651 30.61 -17.39 10.86
CA ASP A 651 29.58 -18.36 11.26
C ASP A 651 28.19 -17.90 10.78
N ALA A 652 27.92 -18.08 9.48
CA ALA A 652 26.69 -17.71 8.81
C ALA A 652 26.25 -18.79 7.80
N SER A 653 24.94 -18.99 7.66
CA SER A 653 24.35 -19.73 6.55
C SER A 653 23.91 -18.76 5.46
N TRP A 654 23.99 -19.13 4.18
CA TRP A 654 23.45 -18.35 3.09
C TRP A 654 22.45 -19.15 2.26
N ALA A 655 21.51 -18.44 1.65
CA ALA A 655 20.55 -19.00 0.71
C ALA A 655 20.55 -18.18 -0.59
N CYS A 656 20.37 -18.88 -1.70
CA CYS A 656 20.26 -18.26 -3.02
C CYS A 656 18.85 -17.68 -3.22
N VAL A 657 18.75 -16.37 -3.39
CA VAL A 657 17.48 -15.64 -3.55
C VAL A 657 17.56 -14.69 -4.73
N GLU A 658 16.41 -14.41 -5.36
CA GLU A 658 16.30 -13.42 -6.42
C GLU A 658 16.38 -12.01 -5.81
N ALA A 659 17.38 -11.24 -6.20
CA ALA A 659 17.61 -9.87 -5.77
C ALA A 659 16.74 -8.88 -6.56
N GLU A 660 16.71 -7.61 -6.13
CA GLU A 660 15.87 -6.55 -6.73
C GLU A 660 16.21 -6.26 -8.21
N ASN A 661 17.43 -6.62 -8.65
CA ASN A 661 17.89 -6.54 -10.04
C ASN A 661 17.46 -7.74 -10.91
N GLY A 662 16.74 -8.73 -10.33
CA GLY A 662 16.24 -9.91 -11.04
C GLY A 662 17.22 -11.08 -11.17
N CYS A 663 18.41 -11.00 -10.56
CA CYS A 663 19.40 -12.09 -10.54
C CYS A 663 19.44 -12.84 -9.22
N LEU A 664 20.01 -14.05 -9.25
CA LEU A 664 20.15 -14.91 -8.09
C LEU A 664 21.44 -14.62 -7.31
N GLU A 665 21.29 -14.11 -6.09
CA GLU A 665 22.40 -13.74 -5.18
C GLU A 665 22.40 -14.57 -3.90
N ARG A 666 23.59 -14.72 -3.29
CA ARG A 666 23.74 -15.43 -2.01
C ARG A 666 23.52 -14.46 -0.86
N VAL A 667 22.39 -14.58 -0.17
CA VAL A 667 22.12 -13.75 1.02
C VAL A 667 22.56 -14.48 2.28
N GLU A 668 23.54 -13.92 2.98
CA GLU A 668 24.09 -14.46 4.23
C GLU A 668 23.22 -14.11 5.45
N THR A 669 23.04 -15.08 6.34
CA THR A 669 22.36 -14.97 7.62
C THR A 669 23.30 -15.45 8.73
N LEU A 670 23.71 -14.53 9.60
CA LEU A 670 24.57 -14.85 10.74
C LEU A 670 23.91 -15.86 11.68
N CYS A 671 24.65 -16.89 12.07
CA CYS A 671 24.20 -17.84 13.09
C CYS A 671 24.20 -17.16 14.46
N VAL A 672 23.01 -17.08 15.08
CA VAL A 672 22.80 -16.35 16.33
C VAL A 672 22.93 -17.31 17.52
N GLY A 673 23.57 -16.86 18.61
CA GLY A 673 23.74 -17.66 19.83
C GLY A 673 25.00 -18.55 19.80
N SER A 674 24.93 -19.75 20.37
CA SER A 674 26.00 -20.77 20.32
C SER A 674 25.80 -21.75 19.15
N THR A 675 25.28 -21.25 18.04
CA THR A 675 25.04 -22.03 16.82
C THR A 675 26.16 -21.77 15.81
N THR A 676 26.57 -22.79 15.07
CA THR A 676 27.55 -22.73 13.98
C THR A 676 26.90 -23.25 12.71
N CYS A 677 27.29 -22.73 11.54
CA CYS A 677 26.70 -23.23 10.30
C CYS A 677 27.22 -24.63 9.94
N GLU A 678 26.31 -25.57 9.73
CA GLU A 678 26.59 -26.89 9.15
C GLU A 678 25.64 -27.17 7.98
N GLU A 679 26.17 -27.58 6.83
CA GLU A 679 25.39 -27.90 5.61
C GLU A 679 24.37 -26.84 5.16
N GLY A 680 24.71 -25.56 5.35
CA GLY A 680 23.88 -24.42 4.94
C GLY A 680 22.78 -24.03 5.92
N VAL A 681 22.86 -24.49 7.18
CA VAL A 681 21.91 -24.15 8.23
C VAL A 681 22.63 -23.93 9.56
N CYS A 682 22.18 -22.97 10.35
CA CYS A 682 22.72 -22.72 11.69
C CYS A 682 22.25 -23.80 12.68
N VAL A 683 23.19 -24.55 13.26
CA VAL A 683 22.90 -25.64 14.21
C VAL A 683 23.58 -25.41 15.55
N GLU A 684 22.94 -25.80 16.66
CA GLU A 684 23.54 -25.69 18.00
C GLU A 684 24.70 -26.68 18.17
N GLU A 685 25.84 -26.20 18.71
CA GLU A 685 26.92 -27.10 19.11
C GLU A 685 26.39 -28.14 20.11
N LYS A 686 26.47 -29.42 19.76
CA LYS A 686 26.16 -30.50 20.71
C LYS A 686 27.14 -30.46 21.87
N SER A 687 26.63 -30.02 23.03
CA SER A 687 27.33 -30.12 24.29
C SER A 687 27.70 -31.59 24.56
N SER A 688 28.92 -31.84 25.01
CA SER A 688 29.38 -33.15 25.48
C SER A 688 28.62 -33.68 26.73
N SER A 689 27.53 -33.02 27.14
CA SER A 689 26.65 -33.37 28.25
C SER A 689 25.28 -33.91 27.83
N ASP A 690 24.91 -33.93 26.55
CA ASP A 690 23.66 -34.55 26.10
C ASP A 690 23.80 -36.07 25.97
N GLY A 691 23.65 -36.72 27.13
CA GLY A 691 23.74 -38.16 27.28
C GLY A 691 22.69 -38.91 26.46
N CYS A 692 23.14 -39.52 25.36
CA CYS A 692 22.54 -40.74 24.80
C CYS A 692 23.65 -41.68 24.26
N SER A 693 23.95 -42.68 25.10
CA SER A 693 24.63 -43.96 24.87
C SER A 693 25.34 -44.22 23.53
N CYS A 694 26.68 -44.11 23.54
CA CYS A 694 27.51 -44.97 22.70
C CYS A 694 27.50 -46.41 23.24
N SER A 695 26.57 -47.25 22.76
CA SER A 695 26.78 -48.69 22.78
C SER A 695 27.68 -49.06 21.60
N THR A 696 28.96 -49.30 21.85
CA THR A 696 29.84 -50.00 20.91
C THR A 696 29.28 -51.38 20.60
N PRO A 697 29.42 -51.84 19.34
CA PRO A 697 29.93 -53.18 19.14
C PRO A 697 31.12 -53.18 18.16
N THR A 698 32.26 -53.58 18.72
CA THR A 698 33.18 -54.60 18.20
C THR A 698 33.22 -54.83 16.67
N ASP A 699 34.34 -54.39 16.11
CA ASP A 699 35.19 -55.08 15.13
C ASP A 699 34.76 -56.53 14.76
N THR A 700 34.35 -56.73 13.50
CA THR A 700 34.74 -57.91 12.71
C THR A 700 34.72 -57.62 11.21
N ARG A 701 35.87 -57.84 10.58
CA ARG A 701 36.10 -57.96 9.13
C ARG A 701 35.15 -58.98 8.48
N SER A 702 34.61 -58.69 7.28
CA SER A 702 34.90 -59.45 6.03
C SER A 702 34.09 -58.96 4.80
N SER A 703 34.81 -58.59 3.74
CA SER A 703 34.62 -58.90 2.30
C SER A 703 33.22 -58.94 1.61
N VAL A 704 33.01 -58.03 0.62
CA VAL A 704 32.69 -58.23 -0.84
C VAL A 704 31.42 -59.06 -1.23
N PRO A 705 30.69 -58.86 -2.37
CA PRO A 705 30.38 -57.69 -3.25
C PRO A 705 28.90 -57.56 -3.72
N VAL A 706 28.61 -56.47 -4.45
CA VAL A 706 27.79 -56.30 -5.68
C VAL A 706 27.01 -57.52 -6.22
N PHE A 707 25.71 -57.39 -6.53
CA PHE A 707 25.06 -57.78 -7.81
C PHE A 707 23.55 -57.44 -7.88
N PHE A 708 23.16 -56.74 -8.96
CA PHE A 708 21.90 -56.73 -9.75
C PHE A 708 20.60 -57.32 -9.19
N ILE A 709 19.46 -56.66 -9.51
CA ILE A 709 18.48 -57.17 -10.50
C ILE A 709 17.58 -56.03 -11.03
N MET A 710 17.42 -56.10 -12.35
CA MET A 710 16.67 -55.26 -13.27
C MET A 710 15.21 -55.75 -13.44
N ALA A 711 14.35 -54.79 -13.79
CA ALA A 711 13.38 -54.82 -14.90
C ALA A 711 11.86 -55.02 -14.68
N VAL A 712 11.17 -54.28 -15.57
CA VAL A 712 9.88 -54.48 -16.26
C VAL A 712 8.68 -53.72 -15.63
N ILE A 713 8.34 -52.51 -16.11
CA ILE A 713 7.64 -52.10 -17.37
C ILE A 713 6.14 -52.47 -17.36
N GLY A 714 5.28 -51.46 -17.62
CA GLY A 714 3.90 -51.68 -18.06
C GLY A 714 3.05 -50.41 -18.19
N LEU A 715 3.22 -49.70 -19.31
CA LEU A 715 2.37 -48.61 -19.83
C LEU A 715 0.86 -48.93 -19.82
N ALA A 716 0.02 -47.89 -19.66
CA ALA A 716 -1.05 -47.58 -20.63
C ALA A 716 -1.69 -46.18 -20.38
N LEU A 717 -1.37 -45.26 -21.28
CA LEU A 717 -2.16 -44.06 -21.59
C LEU A 717 -3.38 -44.42 -22.47
N VAL A 718 -4.34 -43.50 -22.50
CA VAL A 718 -5.20 -43.08 -23.63
C VAL A 718 -6.73 -43.18 -23.41
N LYS A 719 -7.31 -41.98 -23.30
CA LYS A 719 -8.58 -41.46 -23.88
C LYS A 719 -9.72 -42.45 -24.15
N ARG A 720 -10.92 -42.12 -23.61
CA ARG A 720 -12.08 -41.83 -24.47
C ARG A 720 -13.20 -41.07 -23.75
N ARG A 721 -13.80 -40.20 -24.55
CA ARG A 721 -14.90 -39.26 -24.33
C ARG A 721 -16.23 -39.93 -24.75
N PHE A 722 -17.33 -39.46 -24.17
CA PHE A 722 -18.76 -39.60 -24.54
C PHE A 722 -19.46 -40.95 -24.34
N VAL A 723 -20.50 -40.99 -23.49
CA VAL A 723 -21.91 -40.71 -23.82
C VAL A 723 -22.54 -39.93 -22.69
#